data_AF-N2AB68-F1
#
_entry.id   AF-N2AB68-F1
#
_cell.length_a   1.000
_cell.length_b   1.000
_cell.length_c   1.000
_cell.angle_alpha   90.00
_cell.angle_beta   90.00
_cell.angle_gamma   90.00
#
_symmetry.space_group_name_H-M   'P 1'
#
loop_
_entity.id
_entity.type
_entity.pdbx_description
1 polymer ?
#
loop_
_entity_poly.entity_id
_entity_poly.type
_entity_poly.pdbx_seq_one_letter_code
_entity_poly.pdbx_strand_id
1 'polypeptide(L)'
;MRIRQLKLEAAVLLAFILSFGTAVAPCVPVPGTSAAAQKQVKLNVKSKTLKVGQKGYKLKLVNNQQGWKIKKVTTTNAAVCKPYGKKKTYVLLKGNGKGSAAIQVKVTRTVVKNGKKTTKSKQLSCKVRVKADAAKDTEQTLKEDVTVSGQQQLEAALKNPATKTLRFQTEDEGAFTIPKADYPEIDLIVDAPNADMENNGTFKSISVQAIKDSTWLENAAGNFLNILAKTARIVVSQGAGVSGIAFAQTGAKVALEVNGTVNEVSFRSPDTDAKVSVSQGGSLGNVSVEEAAQRTKLDMDVSGSVGDVKLAAPQSDMNMAVADGGMVSNVSLDTAAENAKADMDVKGTVSDVSLDAPKADVKMAVDENGKVNDVTVSKEMNIALSGSTKTAIPLKISASATITTSANVALDSSAGLNLVLEKGSEGSSIKISGNTAAVSLKVQNRTEINITIHTSTGNITIVKNSSRDITVSAPSASGSSASAGSSYGSSSSASSPSAGSSSGGSSSAGSSSGGSSSSDSESEDNKTDAEPKGIAVDRTYFTMKKGEEQEIYFSADPKEAGRLCDFNTVTFGRNTNVTYIYEKEDDPAPIGIKITARYAGTEVIHMRADIMGNEEDSPIILRNQGKVIRIQVTEDGAAPVSEIKLTTDSASIEKGDSVHASLQLNAPEGAKLTRVEFLDTHNLGGVMSVDLDGRTLEETTASCNITGTAAGNDELAALATVELADGTEEKIASNVVPLEVTDSTPDPSAEETTVELNTVPGLPVDEWAFISAELDVHAYSARIMKTKWTSSDPNIIHVYSDEVNRDYISITGVALGKATITAEITIVTSSQIFTKKASSEVEVKPDFELTLVSSVDVVTGSAIQADGWEEQDRGKPAFKFITDLDHVSFTPCYGLREGLVFDSCTINTQEQIDGLRVVELANGTGYGFVIQDADIMNRTFRIPIRVKTYVSMNEFKYYTADLTVYMAEWTNGTFLAQCKAEDIQRADP
;
A
#
# COMPACT_ATOMS: atom_id res chain seq x y z
N MET A 1 -47.19 -39.30 116.90
CA MET A 1 -45.98 -39.95 117.47
C MET A 1 -45.09 -40.39 116.30
N ARG A 2 -43.78 -40.13 116.34
CA ARG A 2 -42.65 -40.68 115.52
C ARG A 2 -43.03 -41.44 114.21
N ILE A 3 -42.73 -41.01 112.98
CA ILE A 3 -41.43 -40.60 112.36
C ILE A 3 -40.27 -41.59 112.63
N ARG A 4 -39.72 -42.15 111.54
CA ARG A 4 -38.57 -43.09 111.43
C ARG A 4 -38.90 -44.48 112.00
N GLN A 5 -38.84 -45.56 111.21
CA GLN A 5 -37.67 -46.08 110.51
C GLN A 5 -38.06 -46.77 109.17
N LEU A 6 -37.19 -46.76 108.15
CA LEU A 6 -36.48 -47.93 107.54
C LEU A 6 -37.42 -49.03 106.98
N LYS A 7 -37.17 -49.70 105.85
CA LYS A 7 -36.16 -49.65 104.77
C LYS A 7 -36.65 -50.59 103.65
N LEU A 8 -36.04 -50.52 102.47
CA LEU A 8 -35.87 -51.59 101.47
C LEU A 8 -37.09 -52.37 100.91
N GLU A 9 -37.10 -52.42 99.57
CA GLU A 9 -37.32 -53.63 98.75
C GLU A 9 -38.63 -54.42 98.85
N ALA A 10 -39.49 -54.17 97.86
CA ALA A 10 -40.14 -55.22 97.09
C ALA A 10 -40.10 -54.82 95.59
N ALA A 11 -38.94 -55.00 94.96
CA ALA A 11 -38.85 -55.02 93.51
C ALA A 11 -39.29 -56.41 92.99
N VAL A 12 -39.60 -56.51 91.69
CA VAL A 12 -39.91 -57.76 90.96
C VAL A 12 -41.28 -58.39 91.24
N LEU A 13 -42.32 -57.83 90.61
CA LEU A 13 -43.46 -58.49 89.93
C LEU A 13 -44.33 -57.34 89.35
N LEU A 14 -44.84 -57.33 88.12
CA LEU A 14 -44.92 -58.35 87.07
C LEU A 14 -44.88 -57.61 85.71
N ALA A 15 -44.08 -58.10 84.76
CA ALA A 15 -44.19 -57.70 83.34
C ALA A 15 -44.96 -58.79 82.56
N PHE A 16 -45.30 -58.50 81.29
CA PHE A 16 -46.03 -59.33 80.31
C PHE A 16 -47.56 -59.37 80.38
N ILE A 17 -48.16 -58.95 79.25
CA ILE A 17 -49.26 -59.52 78.43
C ILE A 17 -49.75 -58.34 77.55
N LEU A 18 -49.38 -58.28 76.25
CA LEU A 18 -50.05 -58.91 75.08
C LEU A 18 -51.48 -58.37 74.86
N SER A 19 -52.05 -58.17 73.66
CA SER A 19 -51.58 -57.92 72.26
C SER A 19 -52.81 -57.99 71.32
N PHE A 20 -52.75 -57.41 70.11
CA PHE A 20 -53.66 -57.64 68.95
C PHE A 20 -55.15 -57.22 69.03
N GLY A 21 -55.76 -57.02 67.85
CA GLY A 21 -57.18 -57.32 67.59
C GLY A 21 -58.01 -56.22 66.88
N THR A 22 -58.52 -56.49 65.67
CA THR A 22 -59.34 -55.58 64.83
C THR A 22 -60.70 -56.17 64.43
N ALA A 23 -61.73 -55.31 64.27
CA ALA A 23 -63.08 -55.58 63.69
C ALA A 23 -63.98 -56.58 64.49
N VAL A 24 -65.32 -56.60 64.41
CA VAL A 24 -66.30 -56.26 63.35
C VAL A 24 -67.61 -55.63 63.94
N ALA A 25 -68.53 -55.13 63.09
CA ALA A 25 -69.83 -54.45 63.38
C ALA A 25 -70.99 -55.44 63.77
N PRO A 26 -72.32 -55.08 63.95
CA PRO A 26 -73.04 -53.82 63.64
C PRO A 26 -74.20 -53.33 64.59
N CYS A 27 -74.84 -52.21 64.19
CA CYS A 27 -76.24 -51.74 64.41
C CYS A 27 -76.86 -51.44 65.82
N VAL A 28 -76.97 -50.13 66.14
CA VAL A 28 -78.21 -49.34 66.47
C VAL A 28 -79.31 -50.01 67.33
N PRO A 29 -79.72 -49.45 68.50
CA PRO A 29 -80.53 -48.22 68.54
C PRO A 29 -80.08 -47.07 69.47
N VAL A 30 -80.41 -45.85 69.04
CA VAL A 30 -80.32 -44.60 69.82
C VAL A 30 -81.61 -44.38 70.61
N PRO A 31 -81.51 -44.02 71.90
CA PRO A 31 -82.09 -42.76 72.38
C PRO A 31 -80.96 -41.85 72.88
N GLY A 32 -81.04 -40.52 72.83
CA GLY A 32 -82.24 -39.69 72.75
C GLY A 32 -82.07 -38.49 73.68
N THR A 33 -81.12 -37.60 73.35
CA THR A 33 -80.95 -36.23 73.89
C THR A 33 -80.77 -36.00 75.40
N SER A 34 -79.67 -35.33 75.78
CA SER A 34 -79.78 -34.12 76.61
C SER A 34 -78.58 -33.18 76.42
N ALA A 35 -78.82 -31.98 75.91
CA ALA A 35 -77.79 -30.96 75.70
C ALA A 35 -77.77 -29.95 76.86
N ALA A 36 -76.86 -30.12 77.83
CA ALA A 36 -76.70 -29.15 78.93
C ALA A 36 -75.30 -29.10 79.59
N ALA A 37 -74.21 -29.33 78.84
CA ALA A 37 -72.85 -29.16 79.36
C ALA A 37 -72.51 -27.66 79.55
N GLN A 38 -72.81 -27.10 80.73
CA GLN A 38 -72.61 -25.68 81.05
C GLN A 38 -71.18 -25.19 80.72
N LYS A 39 -71.10 -24.01 80.08
CA LYS A 39 -69.85 -23.33 79.67
C LYS A 39 -69.01 -22.89 80.89
N GLN A 40 -68.35 -23.83 81.57
CA GLN A 40 -67.45 -23.52 82.70
C GLN A 40 -66.23 -22.71 82.25
N VAL A 41 -65.78 -21.78 83.11
CA VAL A 41 -64.54 -21.02 82.89
C VAL A 41 -63.33 -21.96 82.81
N LYS A 42 -62.51 -21.73 81.78
CA LYS A 42 -61.27 -22.47 81.47
C LYS A 42 -60.22 -21.51 80.90
N LEU A 43 -58.98 -21.98 80.73
CA LEU A 43 -57.95 -21.26 79.97
C LEU A 43 -58.18 -21.46 78.47
N ASN A 44 -57.72 -20.52 77.64
CA ASN A 44 -57.82 -20.62 76.18
C ASN A 44 -57.08 -21.84 75.61
N VAL A 45 -56.08 -22.37 76.31
CA VAL A 45 -55.35 -23.59 75.97
C VAL A 45 -55.02 -24.41 77.22
N LYS A 46 -54.91 -25.75 77.08
CA LYS A 46 -54.37 -26.66 78.11
C LYS A 46 -52.84 -26.82 78.00
N SER A 47 -52.28 -26.59 76.81
CA SER A 47 -50.84 -26.61 76.55
C SER A 47 -50.45 -25.55 75.53
N LYS A 48 -49.20 -25.08 75.57
CA LYS A 48 -48.65 -24.14 74.59
C LYS A 48 -47.16 -24.38 74.39
N THR A 49 -46.71 -24.32 73.13
CA THR A 49 -45.29 -24.22 72.80
C THR A 49 -44.90 -22.75 72.63
N LEU A 50 -43.79 -22.32 73.22
CA LEU A 50 -43.13 -21.02 73.01
C LEU A 50 -41.68 -21.26 72.55
N LYS A 51 -41.04 -20.25 71.95
CA LYS A 51 -39.58 -20.21 71.76
C LYS A 51 -38.90 -19.62 73.01
N VAL A 52 -37.59 -19.86 73.20
CA VAL A 52 -36.77 -19.07 74.14
C VAL A 52 -36.83 -17.60 73.71
N GLY A 53 -36.72 -16.67 74.66
CA GLY A 53 -36.85 -15.23 74.38
C GLY A 53 -38.29 -14.73 74.15
N GLN A 54 -39.17 -15.56 73.56
CA GLN A 54 -40.53 -15.17 73.17
C GLN A 54 -41.35 -14.55 74.31
N LYS A 55 -41.73 -13.28 74.15
CA LYS A 55 -42.59 -12.51 75.06
C LYS A 55 -44.02 -12.42 74.51
N GLY A 56 -44.94 -11.84 75.28
CA GLY A 56 -46.24 -11.38 74.78
C GLY A 56 -47.38 -12.40 74.68
N TYR A 57 -47.15 -13.70 74.88
CA TYR A 57 -48.25 -14.69 74.78
C TYR A 57 -49.30 -14.48 75.87
N LYS A 58 -50.54 -14.14 75.46
CA LYS A 58 -51.70 -13.89 76.33
C LYS A 58 -52.41 -15.22 76.65
N LEU A 59 -52.16 -15.78 77.83
CA LEU A 59 -52.94 -16.90 78.39
C LEU A 59 -54.22 -16.33 79.04
N LYS A 60 -55.38 -16.53 78.39
CA LYS A 60 -56.67 -15.85 78.70
C LYS A 60 -57.69 -16.80 79.35
N LEU A 61 -58.59 -16.27 80.16
CA LEU A 61 -59.81 -16.95 80.57
C LEU A 61 -60.84 -16.92 79.43
N VAL A 62 -61.38 -18.09 79.08
CA VAL A 62 -62.47 -18.26 78.11
C VAL A 62 -63.66 -18.95 78.79
N ASN A 63 -64.85 -18.89 78.16
CA ASN A 63 -66.12 -19.29 78.77
C ASN A 63 -66.38 -18.56 80.11
N ASN A 64 -66.00 -17.28 80.18
CA ASN A 64 -66.02 -16.49 81.42
C ASN A 64 -67.28 -15.61 81.58
N GLN A 65 -68.46 -16.13 81.22
CA GLN A 65 -69.74 -15.41 81.36
C GLN A 65 -70.05 -15.01 82.81
N GLN A 66 -69.41 -15.65 83.79
CA GLN A 66 -69.61 -15.42 85.22
C GLN A 66 -68.63 -14.42 85.85
N GLY A 67 -67.77 -13.75 85.06
CA GLY A 67 -66.93 -12.65 85.56
C GLY A 67 -65.80 -13.05 86.52
N TRP A 68 -65.24 -14.25 86.37
CA TRP A 68 -64.07 -14.71 87.13
C TRP A 68 -62.84 -13.84 86.84
N LYS A 69 -62.06 -13.53 87.88
CA LYS A 69 -60.87 -12.68 87.83
C LYS A 69 -59.64 -13.45 88.31
N ILE A 70 -58.49 -13.30 87.64
CA ILE A 70 -57.23 -13.92 88.05
C ILE A 70 -56.70 -13.25 89.33
N LYS A 71 -56.55 -14.01 90.42
CA LYS A 71 -56.00 -13.52 91.69
C LYS A 71 -54.49 -13.77 91.80
N LYS A 72 -54.06 -15.02 91.58
CA LYS A 72 -52.65 -15.48 91.68
C LYS A 72 -52.28 -16.31 90.45
N VAL A 73 -51.03 -16.19 90.01
CA VAL A 73 -50.42 -17.04 88.98
C VAL A 73 -49.09 -17.54 89.53
N THR A 74 -48.80 -18.82 89.31
CA THR A 74 -47.52 -19.47 89.66
C THR A 74 -47.01 -20.28 88.47
N THR A 75 -45.70 -20.50 88.40
CA THR A 75 -45.03 -21.37 87.42
C THR A 75 -44.26 -22.43 88.19
N THR A 76 -44.22 -23.67 87.68
CA THR A 76 -43.39 -24.73 88.30
C THR A 76 -41.91 -24.57 87.98
N ASN A 77 -41.54 -23.78 86.96
CA ASN A 77 -40.15 -23.48 86.64
C ASN A 77 -40.07 -22.09 85.97
N ALA A 78 -39.57 -21.10 86.71
CA ALA A 78 -39.43 -19.71 86.26
C ALA A 78 -38.23 -19.46 85.32
N ALA A 79 -37.23 -20.35 85.35
CA ALA A 79 -36.12 -20.35 84.40
C ALA A 79 -36.56 -20.84 83.01
N VAL A 80 -37.55 -21.73 82.94
CA VAL A 80 -38.16 -22.16 81.67
C VAL A 80 -39.21 -21.15 81.19
N CYS A 81 -40.23 -20.84 81.99
CA CYS A 81 -41.30 -19.90 81.61
C CYS A 81 -41.75 -19.02 82.78
N LYS A 82 -41.64 -17.69 82.60
CA LYS A 82 -41.98 -16.68 83.61
C LYS A 82 -43.25 -15.92 83.21
N PRO A 83 -44.35 -16.03 84.00
CA PRO A 83 -45.47 -15.11 83.92
C PRO A 83 -45.02 -13.72 84.39
N TYR A 84 -45.21 -12.68 83.57
CA TYR A 84 -44.66 -11.35 83.85
C TYR A 84 -45.69 -10.20 83.80
N GLY A 85 -46.89 -10.43 83.26
CA GLY A 85 -47.94 -9.40 83.18
C GLY A 85 -49.32 -9.96 83.52
N LYS A 86 -49.76 -9.84 84.78
CA LYS A 86 -51.08 -10.29 85.24
C LYS A 86 -52.14 -9.20 85.06
N LYS A 87 -53.23 -9.49 84.36
CA LYS A 87 -54.45 -8.66 84.28
C LYS A 87 -55.66 -9.42 84.83
N LYS A 88 -56.82 -8.78 84.92
CA LYS A 88 -58.05 -9.38 85.51
C LYS A 88 -58.49 -10.66 84.77
N THR A 89 -58.29 -10.77 83.46
CA THR A 89 -58.80 -11.87 82.60
C THR A 89 -57.73 -12.64 81.84
N TYR A 90 -56.45 -12.25 81.93
CA TYR A 90 -55.34 -12.94 81.26
C TYR A 90 -53.99 -12.71 81.96
N VAL A 91 -52.99 -13.52 81.63
CA VAL A 91 -51.59 -13.34 82.02
C VAL A 91 -50.66 -13.44 80.82
N LEU A 92 -49.63 -12.59 80.76
CA LEU A 92 -48.56 -12.63 79.77
C LEU A 92 -47.45 -13.60 80.21
N LEU A 93 -47.03 -14.46 79.29
CA LEU A 93 -45.95 -15.42 79.47
C LEU A 93 -44.71 -15.04 78.66
N LYS A 94 -43.53 -15.24 79.23
CA LYS A 94 -42.22 -15.18 78.54
C LYS A 94 -41.54 -16.55 78.60
N GLY A 95 -41.05 -17.05 77.46
CA GLY A 95 -40.08 -18.15 77.39
C GLY A 95 -38.70 -17.65 77.81
N ASN A 96 -38.10 -18.27 78.82
CA ASN A 96 -36.79 -17.89 79.37
C ASN A 96 -35.70 -18.92 79.07
N GLY A 97 -36.03 -20.21 78.95
CA GLY A 97 -35.06 -21.29 78.72
C GLY A 97 -35.73 -22.58 78.25
N LYS A 98 -34.98 -23.45 77.56
CA LYS A 98 -35.47 -24.73 76.98
C LYS A 98 -36.00 -25.64 78.08
N GLY A 99 -37.18 -26.23 77.90
CA GLY A 99 -37.75 -27.18 78.86
C GLY A 99 -39.29 -27.21 78.91
N SER A 100 -39.84 -27.70 80.02
CA SER A 100 -41.29 -27.70 80.29
C SER A 100 -41.62 -27.11 81.67
N ALA A 101 -42.64 -26.26 81.73
CA ALA A 101 -43.18 -25.67 82.95
C ALA A 101 -44.71 -25.75 82.95
N ALA A 102 -45.35 -25.81 84.11
CA ALA A 102 -46.80 -25.68 84.23
C ALA A 102 -47.16 -24.32 84.85
N ILE A 103 -48.01 -23.56 84.16
CA ILE A 103 -48.55 -22.29 84.63
C ILE A 103 -49.88 -22.55 85.33
N GLN A 104 -49.92 -22.35 86.65
CA GLN A 104 -51.12 -22.49 87.46
C GLN A 104 -51.75 -21.11 87.70
N VAL A 105 -53.04 -20.99 87.44
CA VAL A 105 -53.81 -19.74 87.50
C VAL A 105 -54.97 -19.93 88.49
N LYS A 106 -54.89 -19.27 89.66
CA LYS A 106 -55.99 -19.24 90.64
C LYS A 106 -56.92 -18.08 90.30
N VAL A 107 -58.13 -18.42 89.85
CA VAL A 107 -59.21 -17.47 89.56
C VAL A 107 -60.19 -17.38 90.72
N THR A 108 -60.78 -16.21 90.91
CA THR A 108 -61.79 -15.93 91.93
C THR A 108 -62.97 -15.18 91.36
N ARG A 109 -64.18 -15.48 91.83
CA ARG A 109 -65.43 -14.78 91.52
C ARG A 109 -66.13 -14.45 92.83
N THR A 110 -66.60 -13.22 92.97
CA THR A 110 -67.51 -12.83 94.06
C THR A 110 -68.94 -13.20 93.67
N VAL A 111 -69.66 -13.86 94.58
CA VAL A 111 -71.07 -14.21 94.46
C VAL A 111 -71.78 -13.62 95.66
N VAL A 112 -72.76 -12.77 95.42
CA VAL A 112 -73.69 -12.33 96.46
C VAL A 112 -74.74 -13.43 96.60
N LYS A 113 -74.91 -13.97 97.80
CA LYS A 113 -76.01 -14.88 98.15
C LYS A 113 -76.56 -14.40 99.49
N ASN A 114 -77.86 -14.11 99.54
CA ASN A 114 -78.56 -13.56 100.71
C ASN A 114 -77.85 -12.32 101.28
N GLY A 115 -77.60 -11.30 100.45
CA GLY A 115 -76.91 -10.05 100.82
C GLY A 115 -75.40 -10.18 101.12
N LYS A 116 -74.89 -11.36 101.48
CA LYS A 116 -73.50 -11.58 101.89
C LYS A 116 -72.60 -11.84 100.68
N LYS A 117 -71.50 -11.07 100.56
CA LYS A 117 -70.47 -11.23 99.51
C LYS A 117 -69.59 -12.45 99.84
N THR A 118 -69.74 -13.55 99.10
CA THR A 118 -68.89 -14.74 99.22
C THR A 118 -67.92 -14.83 98.04
N THR A 119 -66.71 -15.36 98.24
CA THR A 119 -65.73 -15.54 97.15
C THR A 119 -65.55 -17.02 96.83
N LYS A 120 -65.85 -17.42 95.60
CA LYS A 120 -65.52 -18.74 95.05
C LYS A 120 -64.14 -18.67 94.37
N SER A 121 -63.36 -19.74 94.45
CA SER A 121 -62.06 -19.84 93.77
C SER A 121 -61.92 -21.16 93.01
N LYS A 122 -61.23 -21.15 91.87
CA LYS A 122 -60.93 -22.31 91.02
C LYS A 122 -59.48 -22.21 90.57
N GLN A 123 -58.78 -23.34 90.45
CA GLN A 123 -57.42 -23.41 89.91
C GLN A 123 -57.47 -23.99 88.50
N LEU A 124 -56.77 -23.34 87.56
CA LEU A 124 -56.63 -23.78 86.17
C LEU A 124 -55.13 -23.95 85.87
N SER A 125 -54.78 -24.84 84.94
CA SER A 125 -53.37 -25.14 84.60
C SER A 125 -53.15 -25.17 83.09
N CYS A 126 -51.98 -24.71 82.63
CA CYS A 126 -51.51 -24.83 81.26
C CYS A 126 -50.05 -25.32 81.23
N LYS A 127 -49.78 -26.43 80.51
CA LYS A 127 -48.41 -26.95 80.31
C LYS A 127 -47.71 -26.18 79.18
N VAL A 128 -46.67 -25.44 79.51
CA VAL A 128 -45.85 -24.69 78.55
C VAL A 128 -44.58 -25.48 78.25
N ARG A 129 -44.33 -25.79 76.98
CA ARG A 129 -43.04 -26.29 76.49
C ARG A 129 -42.31 -25.13 75.82
N VAL A 130 -41.09 -24.86 76.24
CA VAL A 130 -40.23 -23.86 75.60
C VAL A 130 -39.21 -24.61 74.77
N LYS A 131 -39.31 -24.49 73.44
CA LYS A 131 -38.28 -24.95 72.50
C LYS A 131 -37.16 -23.90 72.47
N ALA A 132 -35.93 -24.32 72.14
CA ALA A 132 -34.87 -23.36 71.82
C ALA A 132 -35.35 -22.37 70.75
N ASP A 133 -34.79 -21.16 70.74
CA ASP A 133 -35.02 -20.28 69.60
C ASP A 133 -34.36 -20.90 68.37
N ALA A 134 -34.96 -20.72 67.20
CA ALA A 134 -34.46 -21.33 65.97
C ALA A 134 -33.43 -20.39 65.33
N ALA A 135 -32.29 -20.26 66.00
CA ALA A 135 -31.04 -19.84 65.39
C ALA A 135 -30.11 -21.07 65.36
N LYS A 136 -29.46 -21.25 64.20
CA LYS A 136 -28.51 -22.30 63.79
C LYS A 136 -27.85 -23.05 64.97
N ASP A 137 -28.13 -24.35 65.13
CA ASP A 137 -27.10 -25.40 65.08
C ASP A 137 -27.68 -26.85 65.00
N THR A 138 -26.94 -27.70 64.29
CA THR A 138 -26.84 -29.18 64.32
C THR A 138 -28.09 -30.06 64.35
N GLU A 139 -28.41 -30.60 63.17
CA GLU A 139 -28.40 -32.06 62.98
C GLU A 139 -28.02 -32.36 61.51
N GLN A 140 -26.89 -33.06 61.29
CA GLN A 140 -26.50 -33.53 59.95
C GLN A 140 -27.52 -34.56 59.47
N THR A 141 -28.50 -34.10 58.70
CA THR A 141 -29.08 -34.97 57.67
C THR A 141 -28.01 -35.09 56.59
N LEU A 142 -27.58 -36.31 56.25
CA LEU A 142 -26.73 -36.56 55.08
C LEU A 142 -27.53 -36.16 53.84
N LYS A 143 -27.35 -34.91 53.40
CA LYS A 143 -27.96 -34.35 52.21
C LYS A 143 -26.87 -34.06 51.20
N GLU A 144 -27.13 -34.48 49.97
CA GLU A 144 -26.26 -34.23 48.84
C GLU A 144 -26.35 -32.77 48.39
N ASP A 145 -27.53 -32.14 48.41
CA ASP A 145 -27.72 -30.69 48.22
C ASP A 145 -27.86 -29.97 49.59
N VAL A 146 -26.95 -29.02 49.85
CA VAL A 146 -26.85 -28.28 51.12
C VAL A 146 -26.84 -26.77 50.85
N THR A 147 -27.81 -26.04 51.43
CA THR A 147 -27.90 -24.58 51.35
C THR A 147 -27.42 -23.92 52.66
N VAL A 148 -26.56 -22.90 52.55
CA VAL A 148 -25.90 -22.20 53.67
C VAL A 148 -25.90 -20.68 53.47
N SER A 149 -25.86 -19.91 54.56
CA SER A 149 -25.93 -18.44 54.54
C SER A 149 -24.96 -17.80 55.55
N GLY A 150 -23.69 -18.19 55.51
CA GLY A 150 -22.63 -17.55 56.30
C GLY A 150 -21.47 -18.47 56.70
N GLN A 151 -20.35 -17.85 57.06
CA GLN A 151 -19.02 -18.47 57.20
C GLN A 151 -18.99 -19.82 57.96
N GLN A 152 -19.52 -19.86 59.18
CA GLN A 152 -19.50 -21.09 59.99
C GLN A 152 -20.30 -22.25 59.37
N GLN A 153 -21.36 -21.94 58.61
CA GLN A 153 -22.13 -22.97 57.91
C GLN A 153 -21.45 -23.42 56.63
N LEU A 154 -20.83 -22.49 55.89
CA LEU A 154 -20.01 -22.78 54.71
C LEU A 154 -18.90 -23.77 55.08
N GLU A 155 -18.11 -23.48 56.11
CA GLU A 155 -17.07 -24.38 56.59
C GLU A 155 -17.59 -25.74 57.08
N ALA A 156 -18.74 -25.77 57.75
CA ALA A 156 -19.35 -27.03 58.22
C ALA A 156 -19.86 -27.90 57.07
N ALA A 157 -20.39 -27.30 56.01
CA ALA A 157 -20.89 -28.00 54.84
C ALA A 157 -19.76 -28.50 53.92
N LEU A 158 -18.67 -27.75 53.81
CA LEU A 158 -17.43 -28.17 53.11
C LEU A 158 -16.72 -29.34 53.82
N LYS A 159 -16.88 -29.48 55.14
CA LYS A 159 -16.33 -30.60 55.93
C LYS A 159 -17.23 -31.85 55.94
N ASN A 160 -18.41 -31.79 55.33
CA ASN A 160 -19.39 -32.90 55.33
C ASN A 160 -19.19 -33.79 54.08
N PRO A 161 -18.74 -35.06 54.22
CA PRO A 161 -18.41 -35.92 53.09
C PRO A 161 -19.62 -36.38 52.25
N ALA A 162 -20.84 -36.07 52.69
CA ALA A 162 -22.06 -36.33 51.93
C ALA A 162 -22.47 -35.17 51.01
N THR A 163 -21.88 -33.99 51.14
CA THR A 163 -22.21 -32.83 50.29
C THR A 163 -21.73 -33.09 48.86
N LYS A 164 -22.61 -32.98 47.87
CA LYS A 164 -22.31 -33.04 46.42
C LYS A 164 -22.67 -31.74 45.70
N THR A 165 -23.63 -30.99 46.22
CA THR A 165 -23.98 -29.63 45.76
C THR A 165 -24.03 -28.71 46.97
N LEU A 166 -23.30 -27.60 46.91
CA LEU A 166 -23.21 -26.61 47.98
C LEU A 166 -23.72 -25.27 47.47
N ARG A 167 -24.85 -24.80 48.02
CA ARG A 167 -25.46 -23.53 47.67
C ARG A 167 -25.19 -22.49 48.76
N PHE A 168 -24.31 -21.53 48.49
CA PHE A 168 -24.10 -20.38 49.35
C PHE A 168 -25.07 -19.27 48.91
N GLN A 169 -26.12 -19.02 49.71
CA GLN A 169 -27.14 -18.00 49.44
C GLN A 169 -27.20 -16.98 50.57
N THR A 170 -26.95 -15.70 50.29
CA THR A 170 -27.01 -14.63 51.31
C THR A 170 -27.38 -13.27 50.72
N GLU A 171 -28.31 -12.58 51.40
CA GLU A 171 -28.62 -11.17 51.14
C GLU A 171 -27.81 -10.22 52.05
N ASP A 172 -27.18 -10.76 53.11
CA ASP A 172 -26.41 -9.98 54.08
C ASP A 172 -25.08 -9.50 53.48
N GLU A 173 -24.74 -8.22 53.69
CA GLU A 173 -23.42 -7.65 53.39
C GLU A 173 -22.33 -8.29 54.26
N GLY A 174 -21.15 -8.54 53.67
CA GLY A 174 -19.99 -9.06 54.38
C GLY A 174 -18.94 -9.64 53.44
N ALA A 175 -17.85 -10.16 54.01
CA ALA A 175 -16.82 -10.91 53.29
C ALA A 175 -16.83 -12.37 53.75
N PHE A 176 -16.74 -13.31 52.82
CA PHE A 176 -16.74 -14.75 53.06
C PHE A 176 -15.55 -15.41 52.36
N THR A 177 -14.81 -16.23 53.10
CA THR A 177 -13.60 -16.90 52.60
C THR A 177 -13.82 -18.41 52.60
N ILE A 178 -13.74 -19.02 51.42
CA ILE A 178 -13.66 -20.47 51.25
C ILE A 178 -12.23 -20.90 51.61
N PRO A 179 -12.04 -21.82 52.57
CA PRO A 179 -10.71 -22.24 53.00
C PRO A 179 -10.01 -23.11 51.94
N LYS A 180 -8.67 -23.10 51.98
CA LYS A 180 -7.83 -23.88 51.06
C LYS A 180 -7.92 -25.38 51.33
N ALA A 181 -8.61 -26.10 50.44
CA ALA A 181 -8.64 -27.55 50.35
C ALA A 181 -9.16 -27.97 48.95
N ASP A 182 -9.14 -29.27 48.67
CA ASP A 182 -9.72 -29.85 47.45
C ASP A 182 -11.09 -30.47 47.73
N TYR A 183 -12.06 -30.14 46.87
CA TYR A 183 -13.47 -30.52 46.95
C TYR A 183 -13.94 -31.15 45.61
N PRO A 184 -13.32 -32.23 45.13
CA PRO A 184 -13.49 -32.76 43.76
C PRO A 184 -14.86 -33.42 43.53
N GLU A 185 -15.69 -33.54 44.57
CA GLU A 185 -17.06 -34.05 44.48
C GLU A 185 -18.15 -32.97 44.66
N ILE A 186 -17.77 -31.71 44.93
CA ILE A 186 -18.71 -30.63 45.26
C ILE A 186 -18.89 -29.69 44.07
N ASP A 187 -20.12 -29.58 43.60
CA ASP A 187 -20.60 -28.49 42.73
C ASP A 187 -20.98 -27.29 43.61
N LEU A 188 -20.21 -26.20 43.53
CA LEU A 188 -20.42 -24.97 44.29
C LEU A 188 -21.33 -24.01 43.51
N ILE A 189 -22.35 -23.48 44.18
CA ILE A 189 -23.26 -22.45 43.64
C ILE A 189 -23.28 -21.26 44.60
N VAL A 190 -22.94 -20.07 44.12
CA VAL A 190 -22.87 -18.83 44.92
C VAL A 190 -23.89 -17.82 44.44
N ASP A 191 -24.68 -17.30 45.37
CA ASP A 191 -25.80 -16.39 45.16
C ASP A 191 -25.80 -15.37 46.31
N ALA A 192 -24.94 -14.37 46.18
CA ALA A 192 -24.51 -13.48 47.24
C ALA A 192 -24.43 -12.01 46.77
N PRO A 193 -25.53 -11.41 46.28
CA PRO A 193 -25.53 -10.12 45.57
C PRO A 193 -24.93 -8.92 46.33
N ASN A 194 -24.81 -9.02 47.66
CA ASN A 194 -24.29 -7.94 48.51
C ASN A 194 -22.95 -8.27 49.21
N ALA A 195 -22.35 -9.44 48.91
CA ALA A 195 -21.18 -9.93 49.63
C ALA A 195 -19.93 -10.09 48.77
N ASP A 196 -18.78 -9.97 49.44
CA ASP A 196 -17.44 -10.18 48.91
C ASP A 196 -17.04 -11.65 49.11
N MET A 197 -16.54 -12.31 48.06
CA MET A 197 -16.25 -13.74 48.04
C MET A 197 -14.77 -13.99 47.72
N GLU A 198 -14.08 -14.69 48.61
CA GLU A 198 -12.70 -15.14 48.40
C GLU A 198 -12.66 -16.67 48.32
N ASN A 199 -12.13 -17.21 47.22
CA ASN A 199 -11.98 -18.63 47.01
C ASN A 199 -10.53 -19.09 47.05
N ASN A 200 -10.19 -19.93 48.03
CA ASN A 200 -8.89 -20.61 48.11
C ASN A 200 -8.98 -22.13 47.84
N GLY A 201 -10.18 -22.67 47.59
CA GLY A 201 -10.41 -24.11 47.41
C GLY A 201 -10.64 -24.52 45.96
N THR A 202 -10.39 -25.79 45.64
CA THR A 202 -10.66 -26.38 44.32
C THR A 202 -11.96 -27.18 44.33
N PHE A 203 -12.75 -27.14 43.27
CA PHE A 203 -14.09 -27.72 43.20
C PHE A 203 -14.32 -28.52 41.91
N LYS A 204 -15.32 -29.41 41.94
CA LYS A 204 -15.82 -30.10 40.74
C LYS A 204 -16.38 -29.12 39.69
N SER A 205 -17.12 -28.12 40.16
CA SER A 205 -17.56 -26.97 39.36
C SER A 205 -17.89 -25.79 40.28
N ILE A 206 -17.77 -24.56 39.75
CA ILE A 206 -18.21 -23.34 40.42
C ILE A 206 -19.21 -22.62 39.52
N SER A 207 -20.37 -22.24 40.06
CA SER A 207 -21.37 -21.40 39.38
C SER A 207 -21.71 -20.19 40.23
N VAL A 208 -21.57 -18.99 39.68
CA VAL A 208 -21.81 -17.72 40.37
C VAL A 208 -23.08 -17.08 39.81
N GLN A 209 -24.19 -17.18 40.54
CA GLN A 209 -25.52 -16.67 40.16
C GLN A 209 -25.67 -15.17 40.44
N ALA A 210 -25.06 -14.69 41.53
CA ALA A 210 -25.01 -13.29 41.90
C ALA A 210 -23.84 -13.05 42.86
N ILE A 211 -23.15 -11.93 42.71
CA ILE A 211 -22.18 -11.39 43.66
C ILE A 211 -22.34 -9.87 43.71
N LYS A 212 -21.74 -9.24 44.71
CA LYS A 212 -21.54 -7.79 44.73
C LYS A 212 -20.67 -7.36 43.55
N ASP A 213 -20.99 -6.19 42.98
CA ASP A 213 -20.44 -5.62 41.75
C ASP A 213 -18.91 -5.33 41.74
N SER A 214 -18.10 -5.93 42.63
CA SER A 214 -16.66 -5.65 42.74
C SER A 214 -15.75 -6.77 43.29
N THR A 215 -16.23 -7.97 43.65
CA THR A 215 -15.51 -8.79 44.66
C THR A 215 -15.67 -10.33 44.61
N TRP A 216 -15.27 -10.98 43.51
CA TRP A 216 -14.75 -12.36 43.57
C TRP A 216 -13.22 -12.36 43.51
N LEU A 217 -12.56 -13.01 44.46
CA LEU A 217 -11.11 -13.19 44.51
C LEU A 217 -10.76 -14.68 44.40
N GLU A 218 -10.09 -15.09 43.33
CA GLU A 218 -9.73 -16.48 43.03
C GLU A 218 -8.24 -16.72 43.32
N ASN A 219 -7.95 -17.54 44.32
CA ASN A 219 -6.60 -17.88 44.79
C ASN A 219 -6.21 -19.36 44.53
N ALA A 220 -7.12 -20.17 43.97
CA ALA A 220 -6.91 -21.59 43.75
C ALA A 220 -6.43 -21.91 42.32
N ALA A 221 -6.15 -23.19 42.05
CA ALA A 221 -5.67 -23.66 40.76
C ALA A 221 -6.46 -24.87 40.26
N GLY A 222 -6.91 -24.86 39.01
CA GLY A 222 -7.70 -25.90 38.36
C GLY A 222 -9.21 -25.62 38.24
N ASN A 223 -9.73 -24.61 38.94
CA ASN A 223 -11.17 -24.30 38.94
C ASN A 223 -11.67 -23.80 37.58
N PHE A 224 -12.89 -24.21 37.23
CA PHE A 224 -13.68 -23.62 36.14
C PHE A 224 -14.84 -22.82 36.73
N LEU A 225 -14.99 -21.55 36.33
CA LEU A 225 -15.99 -20.63 36.87
C LEU A 225 -17.07 -20.33 35.82
N ASN A 226 -18.30 -20.74 36.08
CA ASN A 226 -19.47 -20.39 35.29
C ASN A 226 -20.18 -19.18 35.90
N ILE A 227 -20.00 -18.00 35.30
CA ILE A 227 -20.55 -16.72 35.76
C ILE A 227 -21.91 -16.48 35.11
N LEU A 228 -22.94 -16.57 35.93
CA LEU A 228 -24.35 -16.31 35.62
C LEU A 228 -24.85 -15.00 36.29
N ALA A 229 -23.97 -14.29 36.98
CA ALA A 229 -24.27 -13.01 37.62
C ALA A 229 -24.44 -11.90 36.58
N LYS A 230 -25.47 -11.06 36.77
CA LYS A 230 -25.73 -9.90 35.91
C LYS A 230 -24.67 -8.81 36.04
N THR A 231 -24.02 -8.71 37.20
CA THR A 231 -22.83 -7.88 37.38
C THR A 231 -21.80 -8.66 38.18
N ALA A 232 -20.52 -8.59 37.79
CA ALA A 232 -19.45 -9.33 38.44
C ALA A 232 -18.10 -8.64 38.26
N ARG A 233 -17.22 -8.75 39.25
CA ARG A 233 -15.78 -8.49 39.10
C ARG A 233 -15.01 -9.68 39.64
N ILE A 234 -14.27 -10.35 38.76
CA ILE A 234 -13.47 -11.54 39.05
C ILE A 234 -12.01 -11.14 39.05
N VAL A 235 -11.31 -11.35 40.16
CA VAL A 235 -9.87 -11.10 40.28
C VAL A 235 -9.18 -12.44 40.45
N VAL A 236 -8.32 -12.81 39.50
CA VAL A 236 -7.45 -13.99 39.59
C VAL A 236 -6.12 -13.53 40.16
N SER A 237 -5.80 -13.99 41.37
CA SER A 237 -4.61 -13.57 42.12
C SER A 237 -3.31 -14.08 41.51
N GLN A 238 -2.21 -13.39 41.81
CA GLN A 238 -0.88 -13.85 41.44
C GLN A 238 -0.60 -15.24 42.03
N GLY A 239 -0.20 -16.19 41.17
CA GLY A 239 0.03 -17.59 41.54
C GLY A 239 -1.22 -18.49 41.58
N ALA A 240 -2.41 -17.94 41.32
CA ALA A 240 -3.61 -18.73 41.00
C ALA A 240 -3.58 -19.21 39.54
N GLY A 241 -4.35 -20.25 39.20
CA GLY A 241 -4.32 -20.88 37.88
C GLY A 241 -5.67 -21.47 37.47
N VAL A 242 -6.53 -20.66 36.87
CA VAL A 242 -7.93 -21.01 36.55
C VAL A 242 -8.00 -21.81 35.23
N SER A 243 -8.73 -22.92 35.22
CA SER A 243 -8.85 -23.76 34.02
C SER A 243 -9.82 -23.20 32.97
N GLY A 244 -10.76 -22.35 33.38
CA GLY A 244 -11.52 -21.50 32.46
C GLY A 244 -12.59 -20.66 33.15
N ILE A 245 -13.06 -19.62 32.47
CA ILE A 245 -14.17 -18.76 32.92
C ILE A 245 -15.19 -18.65 31.78
N ALA A 246 -16.47 -18.91 32.07
CA ALA A 246 -17.55 -18.72 31.12
C ALA A 246 -18.54 -17.67 31.63
N PHE A 247 -18.78 -16.62 30.85
CA PHE A 247 -19.79 -15.61 31.11
C PHE A 247 -21.04 -15.96 30.28
N ALA A 248 -22.09 -16.43 30.95
CA ALA A 248 -23.27 -17.05 30.34
C ALA A 248 -24.60 -16.42 30.78
N GLN A 249 -24.57 -15.12 31.11
CA GLN A 249 -25.74 -14.34 31.49
C GLN A 249 -26.01 -13.22 30.48
N THR A 250 -27.24 -13.16 29.97
CA THR A 250 -27.67 -12.08 29.07
C THR A 250 -27.68 -10.72 29.77
N GLY A 251 -27.14 -9.69 29.11
CA GLY A 251 -27.08 -8.33 29.64
C GLY A 251 -26.12 -8.16 30.82
N ALA A 252 -25.08 -9.01 30.89
CA ALA A 252 -24.12 -9.00 31.99
C ALA A 252 -23.09 -7.86 31.87
N LYS A 253 -22.69 -7.29 33.01
CA LYS A 253 -21.62 -6.30 33.13
C LYS A 253 -20.47 -6.87 33.94
N VAL A 254 -19.35 -7.17 33.31
CA VAL A 254 -18.30 -8.00 33.94
C VAL A 254 -16.92 -7.37 33.83
N ALA A 255 -16.15 -7.46 34.92
CA ALA A 255 -14.74 -7.15 34.95
C ALA A 255 -13.94 -8.41 35.31
N LEU A 256 -12.85 -8.66 34.59
CA LEU A 256 -11.91 -9.75 34.85
C LEU A 256 -10.49 -9.17 34.96
N GLU A 257 -9.83 -9.41 36.09
CA GLU A 257 -8.46 -8.97 36.35
C GLU A 257 -7.56 -10.19 36.53
N VAL A 258 -6.65 -10.42 35.58
CA VAL A 258 -5.76 -11.59 35.53
C VAL A 258 -4.36 -11.20 36.01
N ASN A 259 -4.05 -11.55 37.26
CA ASN A 259 -2.71 -11.40 37.84
C ASN A 259 -1.97 -12.75 37.97
N GLY A 260 -2.71 -13.87 37.82
CA GLY A 260 -2.19 -15.24 37.76
C GLY A 260 -2.31 -15.82 36.36
N THR A 261 -2.74 -17.08 36.27
CA THR A 261 -3.01 -17.76 34.99
C THR A 261 -4.50 -18.06 34.82
N VAL A 262 -5.03 -17.89 33.61
CA VAL A 262 -6.38 -18.34 33.19
C VAL A 262 -6.25 -19.00 31.82
N ASN A 263 -6.64 -20.26 31.66
CA ASN A 263 -6.42 -20.96 30.39
C ASN A 263 -7.40 -20.55 29.27
N GLU A 264 -8.65 -20.21 29.61
CA GLU A 264 -9.68 -19.83 28.65
C GLU A 264 -10.72 -18.88 29.28
N VAL A 265 -11.20 -17.91 28.51
CA VAL A 265 -12.37 -17.08 28.83
C VAL A 265 -13.36 -17.17 27.68
N SER A 266 -14.63 -17.42 27.96
CA SER A 266 -15.70 -17.49 26.95
C SER A 266 -16.88 -16.58 27.32
N PHE A 267 -17.40 -15.84 26.34
CA PHE A 267 -18.62 -15.02 26.43
C PHE A 267 -19.70 -15.68 25.56
N ARG A 268 -20.79 -16.13 26.21
CA ARG A 268 -21.77 -17.07 25.63
C ARG A 268 -23.19 -16.52 25.51
N SER A 269 -23.40 -15.24 25.81
CA SER A 269 -24.76 -14.69 25.97
C SER A 269 -24.90 -13.24 25.51
N PRO A 270 -26.06 -12.88 24.92
CA PRO A 270 -26.29 -11.54 24.36
C PRO A 270 -26.10 -10.38 25.33
N ASP A 271 -25.74 -9.23 24.77
CA ASP A 271 -25.67 -7.93 25.45
C ASP A 271 -24.63 -7.87 26.59
N THR A 272 -23.56 -8.66 26.52
CA THR A 272 -22.48 -8.62 27.52
C THR A 272 -21.59 -7.39 27.35
N ASP A 273 -21.23 -6.75 28.46
CA ASP A 273 -20.37 -5.56 28.57
C ASP A 273 -19.19 -5.95 29.48
N ALA A 274 -18.06 -6.31 28.85
CA ALA A 274 -16.92 -6.96 29.49
C ALA A 274 -15.66 -6.08 29.46
N LYS A 275 -14.96 -6.03 30.60
CA LYS A 275 -13.63 -5.43 30.74
C LYS A 275 -12.64 -6.50 31.21
N VAL A 276 -11.55 -6.72 30.49
CA VAL A 276 -10.54 -7.74 30.81
C VAL A 276 -9.18 -7.07 30.91
N SER A 277 -8.57 -7.07 32.10
CA SER A 277 -7.19 -6.59 32.28
C SER A 277 -6.26 -7.75 32.61
N VAL A 278 -5.12 -7.81 31.94
CA VAL A 278 -4.05 -8.80 32.19
C VAL A 278 -2.82 -8.04 32.66
N SER A 279 -2.45 -8.22 33.93
CA SER A 279 -1.32 -7.51 34.52
C SER A 279 0.01 -7.99 33.94
N GLN A 280 1.08 -7.20 34.13
CA GLN A 280 2.43 -7.68 33.85
C GLN A 280 2.71 -8.97 34.64
N GLY A 281 3.23 -9.99 33.95
CA GLY A 281 3.43 -11.34 34.50
C GLY A 281 2.17 -12.20 34.64
N GLY A 282 0.98 -11.65 34.38
CA GLY A 282 -0.26 -12.41 34.22
C GLY A 282 -0.32 -13.11 32.86
N SER A 283 -0.98 -14.27 32.80
CA SER A 283 -1.19 -15.01 31.56
C SER A 283 -2.66 -15.40 31.42
N LEU A 284 -3.27 -14.95 30.33
CA LEU A 284 -4.56 -15.38 29.84
C LEU A 284 -4.30 -16.22 28.59
N GLY A 285 -4.96 -17.38 28.46
CA GLY A 285 -4.98 -18.15 27.23
C GLY A 285 -6.00 -17.55 26.27
N ASN A 286 -6.88 -18.39 25.73
CA ASN A 286 -7.78 -17.98 24.67
C ASN A 286 -9.00 -17.22 25.21
N VAL A 287 -9.42 -16.18 24.49
CA VAL A 287 -10.60 -15.36 24.79
C VAL A 287 -11.58 -15.48 23.62
N SER A 288 -12.74 -16.09 23.86
CA SER A 288 -13.75 -16.33 22.82
C SER A 288 -15.04 -15.58 23.10
N VAL A 289 -15.50 -14.79 22.13
CA VAL A 289 -16.88 -14.28 22.07
C VAL A 289 -17.64 -15.18 21.11
N GLU A 290 -18.44 -16.10 21.63
CA GLU A 290 -19.15 -17.12 20.84
C GLU A 290 -20.30 -16.48 20.03
N GLU A 291 -20.67 -17.07 18.89
CA GLU A 291 -21.77 -16.59 18.02
C GLU A 291 -23.10 -16.39 18.77
N ALA A 292 -23.38 -17.28 19.73
CA ALA A 292 -24.54 -17.20 20.62
C ALA A 292 -24.59 -15.92 21.47
N ALA A 293 -23.46 -15.23 21.63
CA ALA A 293 -23.37 -13.95 22.33
C ALA A 293 -23.81 -12.74 21.50
N GLN A 294 -24.12 -12.88 20.20
CA GLN A 294 -24.81 -11.92 19.29
C GLN A 294 -24.27 -10.48 19.20
N ARG A 295 -24.24 -9.76 20.32
CA ARG A 295 -23.59 -8.46 20.55
C ARG A 295 -22.91 -8.48 21.91
N THR A 296 -21.59 -8.34 21.92
CA THR A 296 -20.77 -8.16 23.14
C THR A 296 -19.88 -6.93 23.00
N LYS A 297 -19.69 -6.16 24.08
CA LYS A 297 -18.61 -5.19 24.18
C LYS A 297 -17.46 -5.81 24.98
N LEU A 298 -16.25 -5.78 24.44
CA LEU A 298 -15.06 -6.37 25.03
C LEU A 298 -13.94 -5.33 25.04
N ASP A 299 -13.77 -4.65 26.19
CA ASP A 299 -12.60 -3.80 26.45
C ASP A 299 -11.47 -4.67 27.04
N MET A 300 -10.26 -4.60 26.49
CA MET A 300 -9.10 -5.38 26.94
C MET A 300 -7.88 -4.50 27.19
N ASP A 301 -7.29 -4.60 28.39
CA ASP A 301 -6.02 -3.96 28.75
C ASP A 301 -4.95 -5.05 28.94
N VAL A 302 -3.97 -5.14 28.05
CA VAL A 302 -2.99 -6.24 28.00
C VAL A 302 -1.57 -5.74 28.32
N SER A 303 -1.12 -5.99 29.54
CA SER A 303 0.27 -5.76 30.00
C SER A 303 1.03 -7.07 30.26
N GLY A 304 0.35 -8.21 30.22
CA GLY A 304 0.92 -9.55 30.32
C GLY A 304 0.86 -10.29 28.99
N SER A 305 0.54 -11.58 29.02
CA SER A 305 0.37 -12.40 27.81
C SER A 305 -1.07 -12.87 27.65
N VAL A 306 -1.62 -12.73 26.44
CA VAL A 306 -2.91 -13.27 26.00
C VAL A 306 -2.68 -14.26 24.86
N GLY A 307 -3.44 -15.36 24.85
CA GLY A 307 -3.48 -16.31 23.73
C GLY A 307 -4.28 -15.76 22.55
N ASP A 308 -5.11 -16.60 21.96
CA ASP A 308 -5.96 -16.20 20.82
C ASP A 308 -7.19 -15.44 21.31
N VAL A 309 -7.42 -14.24 20.80
CA VAL A 309 -8.66 -13.48 20.98
C VAL A 309 -9.53 -13.66 19.74
N LYS A 310 -10.73 -14.22 19.91
CA LYS A 310 -11.65 -14.57 18.82
C LYS A 310 -13.03 -13.96 19.04
N LEU A 311 -13.51 -13.21 18.06
CA LEU A 311 -14.89 -12.74 17.99
C LEU A 311 -15.66 -13.49 16.91
N ALA A 312 -16.77 -14.12 17.29
CA ALA A 312 -17.74 -14.76 16.38
C ALA A 312 -19.17 -14.23 16.55
N ALA A 313 -19.42 -13.27 17.45
CA ALA A 313 -20.74 -12.67 17.65
C ALA A 313 -20.93 -11.44 16.73
N PRO A 314 -21.96 -11.41 15.86
CA PRO A 314 -22.17 -10.39 14.81
C PRO A 314 -21.88 -8.94 15.21
N GLN A 315 -22.69 -8.35 16.08
CA GLN A 315 -22.65 -6.91 16.37
C GLN A 315 -21.82 -6.61 17.62
N SER A 316 -20.61 -7.17 17.69
CA SER A 316 -19.72 -7.00 18.85
C SER A 316 -18.71 -5.87 18.64
N ASP A 317 -18.46 -5.10 19.70
CA ASP A 317 -17.41 -4.08 19.73
C ASP A 317 -16.23 -4.62 20.57
N MET A 318 -15.02 -4.71 20.02
CA MET A 318 -13.78 -4.88 20.78
C MET A 318 -13.02 -3.55 20.85
N ASN A 319 -12.51 -3.21 22.03
CA ASN A 319 -11.46 -2.23 22.20
C ASN A 319 -10.27 -2.93 22.89
N MET A 320 -9.09 -2.95 22.31
CA MET A 320 -7.91 -3.61 22.89
C MET A 320 -6.73 -2.64 22.97
N ALA A 321 -6.17 -2.46 24.18
CA ALA A 321 -4.92 -1.77 24.40
C ALA A 321 -3.83 -2.77 24.80
N VAL A 322 -2.81 -2.94 23.96
CA VAL A 322 -1.62 -3.78 24.24
C VAL A 322 -0.49 -2.88 24.68
N ALA A 323 -0.20 -2.85 25.98
CA ALA A 323 0.86 -2.05 26.58
C ALA A 323 2.26 -2.54 26.17
N ASP A 324 3.28 -1.72 26.42
CA ASP A 324 4.68 -2.10 26.21
C ASP A 324 5.04 -3.37 27.01
N GLY A 325 5.73 -4.31 26.36
CA GLY A 325 5.97 -5.67 26.86
C GLY A 325 4.75 -6.60 26.90
N GLY A 326 3.55 -6.11 26.58
CA GLY A 326 2.34 -6.93 26.42
C GLY A 326 2.40 -7.78 25.15
N MET A 327 1.83 -8.99 25.19
CA MET A 327 1.82 -9.92 24.06
C MET A 327 0.43 -10.51 23.84
N VAL A 328 0.00 -10.56 22.57
CA VAL A 328 -1.21 -11.27 22.10
C VAL A 328 -0.79 -12.23 20.99
N SER A 329 -1.22 -13.49 21.05
CA SER A 329 -0.91 -14.47 19.99
C SER A 329 -1.61 -14.11 18.69
N ASN A 330 -2.94 -14.17 18.66
CA ASN A 330 -3.74 -13.92 17.46
C ASN A 330 -4.99 -13.10 17.81
N VAL A 331 -5.38 -12.16 16.95
CA VAL A 331 -6.67 -11.48 17.02
C VAL A 331 -7.49 -11.86 15.80
N SER A 332 -8.62 -12.53 16.01
CA SER A 332 -9.45 -13.07 14.93
C SER A 332 -10.90 -12.57 14.97
N LEU A 333 -11.38 -12.09 13.81
CA LEU A 333 -12.79 -11.89 13.54
C LEU A 333 -13.27 -13.03 12.64
N ASP A 334 -14.09 -13.91 13.20
CA ASP A 334 -14.66 -15.09 12.54
C ASP A 334 -15.75 -14.71 11.52
N THR A 335 -16.05 -15.60 10.58
CA THR A 335 -17.10 -15.40 9.57
C THR A 335 -18.47 -15.01 10.15
N ALA A 336 -18.77 -15.45 11.38
CA ALA A 336 -20.02 -15.11 12.06
C ALA A 336 -20.07 -13.66 12.63
N ALA A 337 -18.96 -12.93 12.71
CA ALA A 337 -18.89 -11.59 13.31
C ALA A 337 -19.35 -10.44 12.37
N GLU A 338 -20.48 -10.61 11.67
CA GLU A 338 -20.99 -9.62 10.69
C GLU A 338 -21.36 -8.27 11.34
N ASN A 339 -20.76 -7.18 10.84
CA ASN A 339 -20.84 -5.81 11.38
C ASN A 339 -20.16 -5.61 12.76
N ALA A 340 -19.21 -6.47 13.13
CA ALA A 340 -18.38 -6.26 14.32
C ALA A 340 -17.45 -5.06 14.17
N LYS A 341 -17.01 -4.52 15.31
CA LYS A 341 -16.03 -3.44 15.40
C LYS A 341 -14.84 -3.89 16.22
N ALA A 342 -13.63 -3.58 15.78
CA ALA A 342 -12.42 -3.90 16.53
C ALA A 342 -11.44 -2.73 16.45
N ASP A 343 -11.36 -1.96 17.53
CA ASP A 343 -10.39 -0.86 17.70
C ASP A 343 -9.21 -1.36 18.56
N MET A 344 -7.97 -1.23 18.07
CA MET A 344 -6.76 -1.73 18.72
C MET A 344 -5.69 -0.62 18.87
N ASP A 345 -5.09 -0.48 20.05
CA ASP A 345 -3.92 0.38 20.35
C ASP A 345 -2.74 -0.53 20.75
N VAL A 346 -1.70 -0.61 19.92
CA VAL A 346 -0.63 -1.61 20.01
C VAL A 346 0.73 -0.95 20.28
N LYS A 347 1.25 -1.17 21.49
CA LYS A 347 2.57 -0.71 21.98
C LYS A 347 3.49 -1.88 22.32
N GLY A 348 2.90 -3.04 22.61
CA GLY A 348 3.58 -4.33 22.70
C GLY A 348 3.55 -5.10 21.38
N THR A 349 3.35 -6.41 21.44
CA THR A 349 3.29 -7.29 20.26
C THR A 349 1.93 -7.96 20.11
N VAL A 350 1.33 -7.86 18.93
CA VAL A 350 0.31 -8.80 18.43
C VAL A 350 1.01 -9.65 17.37
N SER A 351 0.91 -10.98 17.42
CA SER A 351 1.61 -11.78 16.39
C SER A 351 0.84 -11.69 15.08
N ASP A 352 -0.35 -12.29 15.03
CA ASP A 352 -1.16 -12.34 13.82
C ASP A 352 -2.53 -11.70 14.03
N VAL A 353 -3.09 -11.14 12.96
CA VAL A 353 -4.47 -10.63 12.92
C VAL A 353 -5.18 -11.24 11.73
N SER A 354 -6.34 -11.88 11.96
CA SER A 354 -7.09 -12.59 10.92
C SER A 354 -8.53 -12.14 10.84
N LEU A 355 -8.89 -11.55 9.70
CA LEU A 355 -10.15 -10.85 9.50
C LEU A 355 -10.97 -11.56 8.41
N ASP A 356 -11.83 -12.48 8.85
CA ASP A 356 -12.77 -13.24 7.98
C ASP A 356 -14.23 -12.83 8.22
N ALA A 357 -14.48 -11.69 8.87
CA ALA A 357 -15.83 -11.20 9.16
C ALA A 357 -16.35 -10.20 8.10
N PRO A 358 -17.53 -10.42 7.50
CA PRO A 358 -18.10 -9.49 6.53
C PRO A 358 -18.62 -8.19 7.18
N LYS A 359 -18.40 -7.06 6.52
CA LYS A 359 -18.82 -5.70 6.91
C LYS A 359 -18.30 -5.23 8.27
N ALA A 360 -17.21 -5.82 8.76
CA ALA A 360 -16.57 -5.35 9.98
C ALA A 360 -15.90 -3.98 9.78
N ASP A 361 -15.84 -3.18 10.84
CA ASP A 361 -15.05 -1.95 10.91
C ASP A 361 -13.85 -2.20 11.85
N VAL A 362 -12.64 -2.29 11.31
CA VAL A 362 -11.40 -2.49 12.10
C VAL A 362 -10.59 -1.21 12.14
N LYS A 363 -10.09 -0.84 13.33
CA LYS A 363 -9.09 0.22 13.49
C LYS A 363 -7.89 -0.29 14.27
N MET A 364 -6.70 0.12 13.87
CA MET A 364 -5.46 -0.24 14.56
C MET A 364 -4.52 0.97 14.59
N ALA A 365 -4.06 1.31 15.79
CA ALA A 365 -2.95 2.22 16.02
C ALA A 365 -1.73 1.40 16.47
N VAL A 366 -0.58 1.57 15.82
CA VAL A 366 0.66 0.86 16.19
C VAL A 366 1.74 1.90 16.50
N ASP A 367 2.10 2.01 17.78
CA ASP A 367 3.10 2.97 18.29
C ASP A 367 4.53 2.56 17.88
N GLU A 368 5.52 3.41 18.17
CA GLU A 368 6.93 3.23 17.77
C GLU A 368 7.58 1.90 18.22
N ASN A 369 7.12 1.33 19.34
CA ASN A 369 7.55 0.03 19.87
C ASN A 369 6.58 -1.11 19.51
N GLY A 370 5.42 -0.77 18.96
CA GLY A 370 4.37 -1.71 18.59
C GLY A 370 4.76 -2.60 17.43
N LYS A 371 4.44 -3.89 17.53
CA LYS A 371 4.71 -4.88 16.49
C LYS A 371 3.47 -5.69 16.15
N VAL A 372 3.20 -5.82 14.85
CA VAL A 372 2.19 -6.70 14.25
C VAL A 372 2.90 -7.48 13.14
N ASN A 373 2.88 -8.82 13.15
CA ASN A 373 3.66 -9.62 12.19
C ASN A 373 2.91 -9.87 10.88
N ASP A 374 1.59 -10.09 10.93
CA ASP A 374 0.77 -10.34 9.75
C ASP A 374 -0.68 -9.90 9.97
N VAL A 375 -1.30 -9.33 8.93
CA VAL A 375 -2.73 -8.96 8.93
C VAL A 375 -3.37 -9.56 7.68
N THR A 376 -4.26 -10.53 7.87
CA THR A 376 -4.93 -11.27 6.79
C THR A 376 -6.39 -10.88 6.65
N VAL A 377 -6.86 -10.68 5.41
CA VAL A 377 -8.22 -10.20 5.09
C VAL A 377 -8.86 -11.11 4.04
N SER A 378 -9.97 -11.77 4.41
CA SER A 378 -10.64 -12.79 3.57
C SER A 378 -12.16 -12.58 3.40
N LYS A 379 -12.71 -11.46 3.89
CA LYS A 379 -14.05 -10.94 3.57
C LYS A 379 -14.03 -9.44 3.34
N GLU A 380 -15.16 -8.92 2.84
CA GLU A 380 -15.38 -7.50 2.62
C GLU A 380 -15.48 -6.72 3.94
N MET A 381 -14.66 -5.68 4.11
CA MET A 381 -14.60 -4.88 5.34
C MET A 381 -13.89 -3.53 5.18
N ASN A 382 -14.01 -2.68 6.20
CA ASN A 382 -13.27 -1.43 6.34
C ASN A 382 -12.12 -1.59 7.34
N ILE A 383 -10.93 -1.07 7.02
CA ILE A 383 -9.75 -1.11 7.87
C ILE A 383 -9.13 0.29 7.93
N ALA A 384 -8.91 0.81 9.13
CA ALA A 384 -8.17 2.05 9.36
C ALA A 384 -6.88 1.77 10.16
N LEU A 385 -5.73 2.09 9.59
CA LEU A 385 -4.42 1.91 10.21
C LEU A 385 -3.77 3.26 10.51
N SER A 386 -3.06 3.34 11.64
CA SER A 386 -2.44 4.58 12.12
C SER A 386 -1.31 4.27 13.10
N GLY A 387 -0.63 5.31 13.57
CA GLY A 387 0.41 5.20 14.59
C GLY A 387 1.77 5.70 14.11
N SER A 388 2.81 5.35 14.85
CA SER A 388 4.18 5.87 14.71
C SER A 388 5.24 4.77 14.50
N THR A 389 4.80 3.53 14.26
CA THR A 389 5.70 2.41 13.99
C THR A 389 6.64 2.66 12.80
N LYS A 390 7.90 2.26 12.97
CA LYS A 390 8.95 2.37 11.93
C LYS A 390 8.92 1.20 10.95
N THR A 391 8.41 0.05 11.39
CA THR A 391 8.30 -1.16 10.57
C THR A 391 6.96 -1.15 9.86
N ALA A 392 6.96 -1.38 8.55
CA ALA A 392 5.72 -1.46 7.78
C ALA A 392 4.86 -2.63 8.26
N ILE A 393 3.57 -2.37 8.50
CA ILE A 393 2.61 -3.40 8.93
C ILE A 393 2.30 -4.32 7.72
N PRO A 394 2.53 -5.63 7.79
CA PRO A 394 2.24 -6.53 6.67
C PRO A 394 0.74 -6.78 6.52
N LEU A 395 0.20 -6.60 5.30
CA LEU A 395 -1.22 -6.82 4.96
C LEU A 395 -1.33 -7.79 3.79
N LYS A 396 -2.17 -8.83 3.92
CA LYS A 396 -2.49 -9.81 2.88
C LYS A 396 -3.98 -9.82 2.59
N ILE A 397 -4.35 -9.36 1.40
CA ILE A 397 -5.74 -9.12 1.02
C ILE A 397 -6.21 -10.14 -0.04
N SER A 398 -7.30 -10.84 0.25
CA SER A 398 -7.89 -11.88 -0.62
C SER A 398 -9.38 -11.68 -0.92
N ALA A 399 -9.99 -10.64 -0.35
CA ALA A 399 -11.35 -10.19 -0.63
C ALA A 399 -11.37 -8.65 -0.69
N SER A 400 -12.43 -8.07 -1.25
CA SER A 400 -12.48 -6.63 -1.50
C SER A 400 -12.53 -5.81 -0.21
N ALA A 401 -11.61 -4.87 -0.01
CA ALA A 401 -11.52 -4.10 1.24
C ALA A 401 -11.47 -2.58 0.98
N THR A 402 -11.86 -1.79 1.98
CA THR A 402 -11.53 -0.35 2.03
C THR A 402 -10.51 -0.11 3.12
N ILE A 403 -9.31 0.32 2.74
CA ILE A 403 -8.17 0.51 3.64
C ILE A 403 -7.82 1.99 3.66
N THR A 404 -7.79 2.60 4.84
CA THR A 404 -7.24 3.95 5.07
C THR A 404 -6.04 3.79 5.99
N THR A 405 -4.87 4.33 5.64
CA THR A 405 -3.68 4.23 6.50
C THR A 405 -2.91 5.54 6.60
N SER A 406 -2.52 5.91 7.82
CA SER A 406 -1.51 6.96 8.08
C SER A 406 -0.19 6.38 8.63
N ALA A 407 -0.03 5.05 8.57
CA ALA A 407 1.18 4.33 8.96
C ALA A 407 1.73 3.55 7.76
N ASN A 408 3.02 3.22 7.80
CA ASN A 408 3.64 2.44 6.74
C ASN A 408 3.05 1.02 6.68
N VAL A 409 2.69 0.56 5.48
CA VAL A 409 2.14 -0.78 5.23
C VAL A 409 2.92 -1.52 4.16
N ALA A 410 3.05 -2.84 4.31
CA ALA A 410 3.55 -3.74 3.29
C ALA A 410 2.38 -4.59 2.79
N LEU A 411 1.66 -4.07 1.79
CA LEU A 411 0.39 -4.62 1.32
C LEU A 411 0.60 -5.52 0.10
N ASP A 412 0.21 -6.79 0.18
CA ASP A 412 0.03 -7.71 -0.95
C ASP A 412 -1.46 -8.03 -1.12
N SER A 413 -2.04 -7.65 -2.26
CA SER A 413 -3.45 -7.93 -2.56
C SER A 413 -3.63 -8.78 -3.82
N SER A 414 -4.52 -9.76 -3.72
CA SER A 414 -5.06 -10.54 -4.84
C SER A 414 -6.52 -10.17 -5.20
N ALA A 415 -7.08 -9.15 -4.53
CA ALA A 415 -8.47 -8.71 -4.68
C ALA A 415 -8.59 -7.19 -4.86
N GLY A 416 -9.74 -6.73 -5.36
CA GLY A 416 -9.97 -5.33 -5.69
C GLY A 416 -10.31 -4.49 -4.47
N LEU A 417 -9.62 -3.37 -4.25
CA LEU A 417 -9.72 -2.60 -3.01
C LEU A 417 -9.71 -1.08 -3.22
N ASN A 418 -10.28 -0.37 -2.24
CA ASN A 418 -10.14 1.08 -2.13
C ASN A 418 -9.01 1.36 -1.13
N LEU A 419 -7.95 2.06 -1.53
CA LEU A 419 -6.82 2.43 -0.68
C LEU A 419 -6.74 3.94 -0.52
N VAL A 420 -6.64 4.42 0.71
CA VAL A 420 -6.37 5.82 1.03
C VAL A 420 -5.09 5.86 1.85
N LEU A 421 -4.04 6.43 1.27
CA LEU A 421 -2.75 6.68 1.91
C LEU A 421 -2.75 8.11 2.44
N GLU A 422 -2.80 8.28 3.75
CA GLU A 422 -2.71 9.56 4.44
C GLU A 422 -1.25 9.88 4.82
N LYS A 423 -0.96 11.15 5.08
CA LYS A 423 0.37 11.58 5.55
C LYS A 423 0.84 10.74 6.75
N GLY A 424 2.06 10.23 6.69
CA GLY A 424 2.64 9.27 7.63
C GLY A 424 2.84 7.86 7.05
N SER A 425 2.19 7.53 5.92
CA SER A 425 2.35 6.25 5.23
C SER A 425 3.35 6.29 4.05
N GLU A 426 4.27 7.26 4.02
CA GLU A 426 5.20 7.49 2.90
C GLU A 426 6.10 6.28 2.59
N GLY A 427 6.46 5.47 3.59
CA GLY A 427 7.28 4.27 3.45
C GLY A 427 6.50 2.99 3.11
N SER A 428 5.29 3.10 2.58
CA SER A 428 4.44 1.93 2.26
C SER A 428 4.84 1.26 0.95
N SER A 429 5.00 -0.06 0.97
CA SER A 429 5.17 -0.89 -0.23
C SER A 429 3.84 -1.57 -0.57
N ILE A 430 3.42 -1.45 -1.83
CA ILE A 430 2.11 -1.92 -2.28
C ILE A 430 2.31 -2.83 -3.49
N LYS A 431 1.81 -4.05 -3.40
CA LYS A 431 1.92 -5.09 -4.41
C LYS A 431 0.55 -5.68 -4.73
N ILE A 432 0.20 -5.75 -6.00
CA ILE A 432 -1.05 -6.30 -6.51
C ILE A 432 -0.75 -7.54 -7.35
N SER A 433 -1.05 -8.70 -6.77
CA SER A 433 -0.89 -10.02 -7.36
C SER A 433 -2.17 -10.40 -8.12
N GLY A 434 -2.31 -9.92 -9.36
CA GLY A 434 -3.47 -10.21 -10.21
C GLY A 434 -3.62 -11.71 -10.51
N ASN A 435 -4.62 -12.37 -9.93
CA ASN A 435 -4.99 -13.73 -10.31
C ASN A 435 -5.89 -13.73 -11.56
N THR A 436 -6.32 -14.91 -11.99
CA THR A 436 -7.27 -15.26 -13.09
C THR A 436 -8.43 -14.31 -13.47
N ALA A 437 -8.75 -13.26 -12.73
CA ALA A 437 -9.77 -12.26 -13.07
C ALA A 437 -9.23 -10.82 -12.90
N ALA A 438 -9.75 -9.87 -13.69
CA ALA A 438 -9.30 -8.48 -13.63
C ALA A 438 -9.60 -7.84 -12.26
N VAL A 439 -8.55 -7.35 -11.59
CA VAL A 439 -8.61 -6.75 -10.26
C VAL A 439 -8.68 -5.23 -10.40
N SER A 440 -9.77 -4.62 -9.91
CA SER A 440 -9.93 -3.15 -9.90
C SER A 440 -9.58 -2.55 -8.54
N LEU A 441 -8.79 -1.49 -8.53
CA LEU A 441 -8.40 -0.73 -7.35
C LEU A 441 -8.71 0.75 -7.52
N LYS A 442 -9.04 1.41 -6.41
CA LYS A 442 -9.14 2.87 -6.33
C LYS A 442 -8.16 3.37 -5.30
N VAL A 443 -7.17 4.15 -5.70
CA VAL A 443 -6.12 4.57 -4.77
C VAL A 443 -6.05 6.08 -4.69
N GLN A 444 -6.13 6.62 -3.47
CA GLN A 444 -5.91 8.02 -3.15
C GLN A 444 -4.58 8.16 -2.44
N ASN A 445 -3.63 8.88 -3.04
CA ASN A 445 -2.36 9.22 -2.41
C ASN A 445 -2.45 10.64 -1.85
N ARG A 446 -2.54 10.79 -0.52
CA ARG A 446 -2.50 12.05 0.23
C ARG A 446 -1.20 12.20 1.03
N THR A 447 -0.20 11.36 0.77
CA THR A 447 1.15 11.47 1.34
C THR A 447 1.91 12.63 0.70
N GLU A 448 3.05 13.00 1.28
CA GLU A 448 3.88 14.10 0.76
C GLU A 448 4.78 13.70 -0.43
N ILE A 449 4.81 12.41 -0.80
CA ILE A 449 5.64 11.85 -1.88
C ILE A 449 4.81 11.04 -2.90
N ASN A 450 5.45 10.67 -4.01
CA ASN A 450 4.86 9.74 -4.97
C ASN A 450 5.00 8.31 -4.41
N ILE A 451 3.95 7.51 -4.53
CA ILE A 451 3.94 6.12 -4.06
C ILE A 451 3.86 5.19 -5.27
N THR A 452 4.69 4.15 -5.29
CA THR A 452 4.72 3.14 -6.36
C THR A 452 3.95 1.89 -5.95
N ILE A 453 3.08 1.44 -6.84
CA ILE A 453 2.34 0.18 -6.71
C ILE A 453 2.92 -0.83 -7.70
N HIS A 454 3.46 -1.92 -7.19
CA HIS A 454 3.92 -3.04 -8.01
C HIS A 454 2.71 -3.87 -8.46
N THR A 455 2.57 -4.13 -9.76
CA THR A 455 1.52 -5.02 -10.29
C THR A 455 2.13 -6.08 -11.20
N SER A 456 1.41 -7.17 -11.45
CA SER A 456 1.81 -8.18 -12.46
C SER A 456 1.93 -7.61 -13.89
N THR A 457 1.41 -6.41 -14.14
CA THR A 457 1.50 -5.66 -15.41
C THR A 457 2.53 -4.52 -15.37
N GLY A 458 3.39 -4.47 -14.34
CA GLY A 458 4.41 -3.44 -14.16
C GLY A 458 4.15 -2.49 -12.98
N ASN A 459 5.04 -1.53 -12.79
CA ASN A 459 4.99 -0.59 -11.67
C ASN A 459 4.14 0.64 -12.01
N ILE A 460 3.23 1.01 -11.11
CA ILE A 460 2.28 2.12 -11.26
C ILE A 460 2.57 3.17 -10.21
N THR A 461 3.17 4.29 -10.61
CA THR A 461 3.36 5.44 -9.72
C THR A 461 2.07 6.24 -9.58
N ILE A 462 1.75 6.64 -8.34
CA ILE A 462 0.66 7.55 -8.00
C ILE A 462 1.28 8.81 -7.38
N VAL A 463 1.08 9.92 -8.07
CA VAL A 463 1.62 11.24 -7.67
C VAL A 463 1.04 11.65 -6.32
N LYS A 464 1.82 12.36 -5.50
CA LYS A 464 1.34 12.97 -4.25
C LYS A 464 0.09 13.82 -4.44
N ASN A 465 -0.82 13.79 -3.46
CA ASN A 465 -2.10 14.51 -3.48
C ASN A 465 -2.97 14.23 -4.73
N SER A 466 -2.94 13.00 -5.25
CA SER A 466 -3.72 12.59 -6.42
C SER A 466 -4.56 11.34 -6.14
N SER A 467 -5.35 10.91 -7.12
CA SER A 467 -6.09 9.66 -7.06
C SER A 467 -6.05 8.97 -8.42
N ARG A 468 -5.96 7.63 -8.41
CA ARG A 468 -5.86 6.80 -9.61
C ARG A 468 -6.72 5.55 -9.43
N ASP A 469 -7.65 5.34 -10.35
CA ASP A 469 -8.29 4.04 -10.53
C ASP A 469 -7.36 3.16 -11.38
N ILE A 470 -7.14 1.91 -10.96
CA ILE A 470 -6.18 0.96 -11.53
C ILE A 470 -6.93 -0.34 -11.82
N THR A 471 -6.76 -0.91 -13.01
CA THR A 471 -7.28 -2.25 -13.33
C THR A 471 -6.11 -3.14 -13.76
N VAL A 472 -5.83 -4.18 -12.98
CA VAL A 472 -4.81 -5.19 -13.27
C VAL A 472 -5.52 -6.39 -13.89
N SER A 473 -5.36 -6.59 -15.20
CA SER A 473 -5.90 -7.74 -15.91
C SER A 473 -5.08 -9.00 -15.63
N ALA A 474 -5.74 -10.17 -15.68
CA ALA A 474 -5.06 -11.45 -15.60
C ALA A 474 -4.09 -11.63 -16.80
N PRO A 475 -2.92 -12.25 -16.62
CA PRO A 475 -2.01 -12.53 -17.72
C PRO A 475 -2.67 -13.48 -18.73
N SER A 476 -2.68 -13.07 -20.01
CA SER A 476 -3.19 -13.89 -21.11
C SER A 476 -2.36 -15.16 -21.26
N ALA A 477 -2.98 -16.33 -21.09
CA ALA A 477 -2.35 -17.63 -21.31
C ALA A 477 -2.24 -17.95 -22.82
N SER A 478 -1.36 -17.25 -23.53
CA SER A 478 -0.91 -17.66 -24.88
C SER A 478 0.01 -18.87 -24.74
N GLY A 479 -0.47 -20.05 -25.15
CA GLY A 479 0.19 -21.31 -24.85
C GLY A 479 1.37 -21.64 -25.75
N SER A 480 2.53 -21.91 -25.15
CA SER A 480 3.62 -22.64 -25.81
C SER A 480 3.40 -24.14 -25.66
N SER A 481 2.90 -24.79 -26.72
CA SER A 481 2.85 -26.24 -26.80
C SER A 481 4.27 -26.82 -26.85
N ALA A 482 4.69 -27.54 -25.80
CA ALA A 482 5.98 -28.21 -25.77
C ALA A 482 6.03 -29.35 -26.80
N SER A 483 6.63 -29.10 -27.96
CA SER A 483 6.98 -30.13 -28.93
C SER A 483 8.28 -30.83 -28.55
N ALA A 484 8.18 -32.07 -28.06
CA ALA A 484 9.33 -32.93 -27.87
C ALA A 484 9.95 -33.34 -29.23
N GLY A 485 11.25 -33.09 -29.42
CA GLY A 485 12.01 -33.47 -30.61
C GLY A 485 13.48 -33.65 -30.24
N SER A 486 14.06 -34.83 -30.52
CA SER A 486 15.27 -35.30 -29.85
C SER A 486 16.54 -35.33 -30.72
N SER A 487 17.68 -35.13 -30.04
CA SER A 487 18.96 -35.84 -30.26
C SER A 487 19.92 -35.35 -31.36
N TYR A 488 21.19 -35.76 -31.14
CA TYR A 488 22.40 -35.67 -31.98
C TYR A 488 23.12 -34.30 -31.97
N GLY A 489 24.37 -34.16 -31.49
CA GLY A 489 25.23 -35.09 -30.73
C GLY A 489 26.73 -34.88 -30.98
N SER A 490 27.56 -34.99 -29.94
CA SER A 490 29.05 -35.06 -29.97
C SER A 490 29.81 -33.80 -30.42
N SER A 491 31.02 -33.48 -29.95
CA SER A 491 31.85 -34.00 -28.84
C SER A 491 33.12 -33.13 -28.67
N SER A 492 33.76 -33.19 -27.49
CA SER A 492 35.20 -32.88 -27.23
C SER A 492 35.70 -31.45 -27.49
N SER A 493 36.66 -30.88 -26.75
CA SER A 493 37.35 -31.24 -25.49
C SER A 493 38.34 -30.13 -25.11
N ALA A 494 38.60 -29.87 -23.82
CA ALA A 494 39.98 -29.80 -23.25
C ALA A 494 40.04 -29.21 -21.82
N SER A 495 40.59 -30.01 -20.90
CA SER A 495 41.61 -29.60 -19.92
C SER A 495 41.32 -28.55 -18.83
N SER A 496 40.95 -29.05 -17.65
CA SER A 496 41.40 -28.51 -16.34
C SER A 496 42.94 -28.67 -16.16
N PRO A 497 43.57 -28.16 -15.07
CA PRO A 497 43.60 -28.99 -13.83
C PRO A 497 43.78 -28.29 -12.46
N SER A 498 43.17 -28.89 -11.43
CA SER A 498 43.72 -29.09 -10.04
C SER A 498 43.89 -27.85 -9.13
N ALA A 499 43.82 -27.92 -7.78
CA ALA A 499 43.56 -28.98 -6.78
C ALA A 499 42.91 -28.32 -5.53
N GLY A 500 42.30 -29.00 -4.55
CA GLY A 500 41.99 -30.42 -4.32
C GLY A 500 41.75 -30.72 -2.82
N SER A 501 41.06 -31.83 -2.49
CA SER A 501 40.92 -32.43 -1.13
C SER A 501 40.12 -31.60 -0.08
N SER A 502 39.46 -32.13 0.98
CA SER A 502 39.19 -33.49 1.53
C SER A 502 38.23 -33.35 2.75
N SER A 503 37.45 -34.32 3.25
CA SER A 503 36.98 -35.64 2.76
C SER A 503 36.03 -36.32 3.78
N GLY A 504 34.97 -37.02 3.33
CA GLY A 504 34.13 -37.94 4.15
C GLY A 504 32.73 -37.42 4.55
N GLY A 505 31.69 -38.25 4.68
CA GLY A 505 31.60 -39.70 4.44
C GLY A 505 30.24 -40.34 4.78
N SER A 506 29.55 -40.84 3.74
CA SER A 506 28.69 -42.05 3.69
C SER A 506 27.44 -42.27 4.57
N SER A 507 26.29 -42.42 3.87
CA SER A 507 25.20 -43.44 4.04
C SER A 507 24.30 -43.44 5.31
N SER A 508 22.99 -43.75 5.26
CA SER A 508 22.09 -44.09 4.12
C SER A 508 20.58 -44.05 4.50
N ALA A 509 19.74 -43.68 3.53
CA ALA A 509 18.34 -44.10 3.29
C ALA A 509 17.21 -43.80 4.33
N GLY A 510 16.14 -43.15 3.88
CA GLY A 510 14.85 -43.05 4.58
C GLY A 510 13.95 -41.92 4.05
N SER A 511 12.90 -42.24 3.30
CA SER A 511 12.04 -41.27 2.57
C SER A 511 11.10 -40.44 3.46
N SER A 512 10.83 -39.18 3.07
CA SER A 512 9.50 -38.61 2.71
C SER A 512 9.35 -37.10 3.02
N SER A 513 8.62 -36.40 2.14
CA SER A 513 7.93 -35.08 2.28
C SER A 513 8.36 -34.10 3.40
N GLY A 514 8.68 -32.83 3.17
CA GLY A 514 8.61 -32.05 1.92
C GLY A 514 8.07 -30.64 2.19
N GLY A 515 8.90 -29.61 1.97
CA GLY A 515 8.47 -28.21 1.83
C GLY A 515 8.46 -27.35 3.09
N SER A 516 9.60 -26.70 3.39
CA SER A 516 9.63 -25.34 3.97
C SER A 516 11.02 -24.70 3.84
N SER A 517 11.00 -23.37 3.61
CA SER A 517 12.06 -22.38 3.83
C SER A 517 13.47 -22.62 3.27
N SER A 518 13.86 -21.76 2.33
CA SER A 518 15.14 -21.04 2.44
C SER A 518 14.87 -19.55 2.18
N SER A 519 15.25 -18.73 3.15
CA SER A 519 15.23 -17.27 3.11
C SER A 519 16.12 -16.70 2.02
N ASP A 520 15.81 -15.46 1.62
CA ASP A 520 16.57 -14.65 0.69
C ASP A 520 18.05 -14.49 1.11
N SER A 521 18.93 -14.56 0.12
CA SER A 521 20.21 -13.87 0.14
C SER A 521 20.09 -12.73 -0.87
N GLU A 522 20.28 -11.50 -0.43
CA GLU A 522 20.35 -10.35 -1.35
C GLU A 522 21.57 -10.51 -2.27
N SER A 523 21.32 -10.61 -3.57
CA SER A 523 22.31 -10.40 -4.61
C SER A 523 21.77 -9.37 -5.60
N GLU A 524 22.30 -8.15 -5.51
CA GLU A 524 22.32 -7.21 -6.63
C GLU A 524 23.13 -7.87 -7.76
N ASP A 525 22.45 -8.56 -8.68
CA ASP A 525 22.90 -8.89 -10.04
C ASP A 525 21.84 -9.77 -10.70
N ASN A 526 20.81 -9.13 -11.26
CA ASN A 526 19.92 -9.79 -12.22
C ASN A 526 19.39 -8.79 -13.26
N LYS A 527 20.31 -8.17 -14.01
CA LYS A 527 20.00 -7.76 -15.39
C LYS A 527 19.57 -9.03 -16.12
N THR A 528 18.26 -9.27 -16.18
CA THR A 528 17.71 -10.37 -16.94
C THR A 528 17.70 -9.93 -18.40
N ASP A 529 18.02 -10.83 -19.34
CA ASP A 529 17.96 -10.56 -20.78
C ASP A 529 16.51 -10.34 -21.23
N ALA A 530 16.01 -9.13 -21.00
CA ALA A 530 14.65 -8.73 -21.31
C ALA A 530 14.60 -8.21 -22.75
N GLU A 531 14.12 -9.04 -23.67
CA GLU A 531 13.87 -8.61 -25.05
C GLU A 531 12.78 -7.50 -25.09
N PRO A 532 12.97 -6.43 -25.89
CA PRO A 532 11.93 -5.42 -26.08
C PRO A 532 10.70 -6.01 -26.76
N LYS A 533 9.51 -5.50 -26.44
CA LYS A 533 8.21 -6.01 -26.93
C LYS A 533 7.35 -4.97 -27.65
N GLY A 534 7.65 -3.68 -27.48
CA GLY A 534 6.87 -2.58 -28.02
C GLY A 534 6.95 -1.33 -27.12
N ILE A 535 6.13 -0.33 -27.40
CA ILE A 535 6.10 0.92 -26.61
C ILE A 535 5.25 0.70 -25.34
N ALA A 536 5.88 0.89 -24.19
CA ALA A 536 5.18 1.13 -22.93
C ALA A 536 4.78 2.61 -22.84
N VAL A 537 3.57 2.86 -22.34
CA VAL A 537 3.05 4.19 -22.04
C VAL A 537 2.28 4.15 -20.72
N ASP A 538 2.42 5.19 -19.89
CA ASP A 538 1.83 5.19 -18.55
C ASP A 538 0.28 5.30 -18.54
N ARG A 539 -0.31 5.68 -19.68
CA ARG A 539 -1.76 5.93 -19.87
C ARG A 539 -2.19 5.86 -21.35
N THR A 540 -3.18 5.04 -21.68
CA THR A 540 -3.74 4.90 -23.05
C THR A 540 -5.18 5.41 -23.23
N TYR A 541 -5.95 5.60 -22.15
CA TYR A 541 -7.30 6.17 -22.20
C TYR A 541 -7.62 7.00 -20.96
N PHE A 542 -8.14 8.21 -21.17
CA PHE A 542 -8.55 9.12 -20.07
C PHE A 542 -9.45 10.26 -20.53
N THR A 543 -10.01 10.98 -19.56
CA THR A 543 -10.81 12.19 -19.76
C THR A 543 -10.03 13.42 -19.30
N MET A 544 -10.22 14.55 -19.98
CA MET A 544 -9.73 15.88 -19.59
C MET A 544 -10.89 16.87 -19.52
N LYS A 545 -10.76 17.90 -18.69
CA LYS A 545 -11.58 19.11 -18.75
C LYS A 545 -10.93 20.14 -19.67
N LYS A 546 -11.74 20.98 -20.31
CA LYS A 546 -11.25 22.11 -21.11
C LYS A 546 -10.32 23.02 -20.29
N GLY A 547 -9.11 23.26 -20.79
CA GLY A 547 -8.05 24.02 -20.10
C GLY A 547 -7.17 23.20 -19.14
N GLU A 548 -7.44 21.90 -18.97
CA GLU A 548 -6.60 21.00 -18.18
C GLU A 548 -5.29 20.66 -18.92
N GLU A 549 -4.22 20.42 -18.16
CA GLU A 549 -2.94 19.94 -18.66
C GLU A 549 -2.62 18.57 -18.07
N GLN A 550 -2.11 17.65 -18.89
CA GLN A 550 -1.60 16.35 -18.46
C GLN A 550 -0.27 16.05 -19.16
N GLU A 551 0.52 15.16 -18.56
CA GLU A 551 1.80 14.69 -19.10
C GLU A 551 1.72 13.17 -19.25
N ILE A 552 2.25 12.64 -20.35
CA ILE A 552 2.30 11.22 -20.69
C ILE A 552 3.75 10.88 -21.01
N TYR A 553 4.24 9.75 -20.49
CA TYR A 553 5.62 9.31 -20.68
C TYR A 553 5.67 7.94 -21.36
N PHE A 554 6.68 7.74 -22.20
CA PHE A 554 6.86 6.58 -23.05
C PHE A 554 8.23 5.93 -22.79
N SER A 555 8.29 4.60 -22.88
CA SER A 555 9.53 3.84 -22.82
C SER A 555 9.45 2.59 -23.68
N ALA A 556 10.57 1.86 -23.79
CA ALA A 556 10.48 0.46 -24.19
C ALA A 556 9.62 -0.35 -23.20
N ASP A 557 9.06 -1.46 -23.65
CA ASP A 557 8.43 -2.49 -22.82
C ASP A 557 9.32 -3.76 -22.79
N PRO A 558 9.85 -4.18 -21.62
CA PRO A 558 9.93 -3.41 -20.36
C PRO A 558 10.91 -2.23 -20.47
N LYS A 559 10.83 -1.24 -19.55
CA LYS A 559 11.68 -0.01 -19.60
C LYS A 559 13.20 -0.31 -19.60
N GLU A 560 13.60 -1.44 -19.03
CA GLU A 560 15.00 -1.89 -18.97
C GLU A 560 15.48 -2.58 -20.25
N ALA A 561 14.59 -2.96 -21.18
CA ALA A 561 14.93 -3.70 -22.39
C ALA A 561 15.66 -2.87 -23.45
N GLY A 562 15.51 -1.54 -23.44
CA GLY A 562 16.08 -0.68 -24.47
C GLY A 562 15.60 0.78 -24.42
N ARG A 563 16.03 1.56 -25.42
CA ARG A 563 15.69 2.99 -25.61
C ARG A 563 14.76 3.20 -26.81
N LEU A 564 13.91 4.23 -26.73
CA LEU A 564 13.10 4.69 -27.86
C LEU A 564 13.92 5.61 -28.77
N CYS A 565 13.74 5.49 -30.08
CA CYS A 565 14.34 6.36 -31.10
C CYS A 565 13.37 6.62 -32.27
N ASP A 566 13.73 7.54 -33.16
CA ASP A 566 12.95 7.94 -34.35
C ASP A 566 11.45 8.21 -34.09
N PHE A 567 11.14 8.67 -32.88
CA PHE A 567 9.78 8.84 -32.40
C PHE A 567 9.05 9.98 -33.15
N ASN A 568 7.74 9.85 -33.33
CA ASN A 568 6.88 10.90 -33.88
C ASN A 568 5.45 10.74 -33.36
N THR A 569 4.66 11.82 -33.33
CA THR A 569 3.23 11.77 -33.00
C THR A 569 2.34 12.33 -34.10
N VAL A 570 1.17 11.72 -34.28
CA VAL A 570 0.09 12.16 -35.15
C VAL A 570 -1.17 12.35 -34.30
N THR A 571 -1.91 13.44 -34.53
CA THR A 571 -3.08 13.83 -33.72
C THR A 571 -4.34 13.89 -34.58
N PHE A 572 -5.39 13.26 -34.10
CA PHE A 572 -6.68 13.12 -34.77
C PHE A 572 -7.79 13.67 -33.86
N GLY A 573 -8.50 14.69 -34.34
CA GLY A 573 -9.52 15.44 -33.59
C GLY A 573 -9.18 16.92 -33.38
N ARG A 574 -7.90 17.24 -33.12
CA ARG A 574 -7.35 18.59 -32.85
C ARG A 574 -7.96 19.32 -31.63
N ASN A 575 -8.48 18.56 -30.67
CA ASN A 575 -9.06 19.04 -29.42
C ASN A 575 -8.01 19.41 -28.37
N THR A 576 -6.78 18.93 -28.52
CA THR A 576 -5.66 19.16 -27.61
C THR A 576 -4.47 19.85 -28.31
N ASN A 577 -3.66 20.60 -27.56
CA ASN A 577 -2.26 20.81 -27.91
C ASN A 577 -1.43 19.60 -27.49
N VAL A 578 -0.37 19.32 -28.25
CA VAL A 578 0.73 18.46 -27.84
C VAL A 578 2.02 19.30 -27.81
N THR A 579 2.85 19.12 -26.79
CA THR A 579 4.17 19.76 -26.65
C THR A 579 5.13 18.75 -26.06
N TYR A 580 6.28 18.52 -26.69
CA TYR A 580 7.23 17.49 -26.25
C TYR A 580 7.94 17.87 -24.93
N ILE A 581 8.16 16.87 -24.07
CA ILE A 581 8.90 16.96 -22.81
C ILE A 581 10.12 16.03 -22.87
N TYR A 582 11.24 16.50 -22.33
CA TYR A 582 12.49 15.74 -22.16
C TYR A 582 12.63 15.32 -20.69
N GLU A 583 13.12 14.10 -20.42
CA GLU A 583 13.69 13.80 -19.10
C GLU A 583 15.06 14.51 -18.96
N LYS A 584 15.45 14.87 -17.72
CA LYS A 584 16.84 15.22 -17.39
C LYS A 584 17.55 13.91 -17.00
N GLU A 585 18.81 13.65 -17.34
CA GLU A 585 19.89 14.50 -17.88
C GLU A 585 20.60 13.68 -19.00
N ASP A 586 21.24 14.34 -19.98
CA ASP A 586 22.06 13.75 -21.06
C ASP A 586 21.42 12.95 -22.24
N ASP A 587 20.09 12.86 -22.40
CA ASP A 587 19.47 12.22 -23.58
C ASP A 587 19.01 13.23 -24.67
N PRO A 588 19.42 13.10 -25.96
CA PRO A 588 18.97 13.97 -27.05
C PRO A 588 17.50 13.78 -27.51
N ALA A 589 16.76 12.78 -27.02
CA ALA A 589 15.36 12.53 -27.43
C ALA A 589 14.33 12.90 -26.33
N PRO A 590 13.22 13.61 -26.66
CA PRO A 590 12.11 13.76 -25.73
C PRO A 590 11.29 12.46 -25.63
N ILE A 591 11.07 12.00 -24.39
CA ILE A 591 10.37 10.74 -24.08
C ILE A 591 9.02 10.96 -23.36
N GLY A 592 8.52 12.19 -23.35
CA GLY A 592 7.18 12.52 -22.88
C GLY A 592 6.47 13.54 -23.76
N ILE A 593 5.14 13.61 -23.63
CA ILE A 593 4.31 14.66 -24.23
C ILE A 593 3.46 15.34 -23.16
N LYS A 594 3.46 16.67 -23.18
CA LYS A 594 2.50 17.52 -22.50
C LYS A 594 1.28 17.71 -23.39
N ILE A 595 0.10 17.55 -22.83
CA ILE A 595 -1.18 17.69 -23.51
C ILE A 595 -2.00 18.76 -22.81
N THR A 596 -2.46 19.79 -23.55
CA THR A 596 -3.35 20.84 -23.03
C THR A 596 -4.69 20.78 -23.76
N ALA A 597 -5.79 20.56 -23.03
CA ALA A 597 -7.13 20.49 -23.60
C ALA A 597 -7.64 21.87 -24.07
N ARG A 598 -8.01 22.02 -25.35
CA ARG A 598 -8.53 23.27 -25.93
C ARG A 598 -10.04 23.26 -26.17
N TYR A 599 -10.56 22.18 -26.75
CA TYR A 599 -11.94 22.05 -27.20
C TYR A 599 -12.54 20.74 -26.68
N ALA A 600 -13.84 20.71 -26.41
CA ALA A 600 -14.53 19.47 -26.04
C ALA A 600 -14.79 18.59 -27.28
N GLY A 601 -14.65 17.28 -27.11
CA GLY A 601 -14.64 16.29 -28.18
C GLY A 601 -13.66 15.16 -27.89
N THR A 602 -13.57 14.20 -28.81
CA THR A 602 -12.65 13.06 -28.69
C THR A 602 -11.38 13.31 -29.50
N GLU A 603 -10.23 13.07 -28.88
CA GLU A 603 -8.92 13.03 -29.52
C GLU A 603 -8.41 11.59 -29.58
N VAL A 604 -7.68 11.27 -30.65
CA VAL A 604 -6.76 10.13 -30.68
C VAL A 604 -5.38 10.63 -31.04
N ILE A 605 -4.38 10.25 -30.24
CA ILE A 605 -2.97 10.50 -30.51
C ILE A 605 -2.32 9.16 -30.84
N HIS A 606 -1.75 9.06 -32.03
CA HIS A 606 -0.87 7.95 -32.41
C HIS A 606 0.57 8.37 -32.15
N MET A 607 1.34 7.52 -31.47
CA MET A 607 2.79 7.63 -31.39
C MET A 607 3.41 6.46 -32.16
N ARG A 608 4.48 6.74 -32.91
CA ARG A 608 5.42 5.71 -33.38
C ARG A 608 6.79 5.93 -32.75
N ALA A 609 7.56 4.87 -32.57
CA ALA A 609 9.00 4.90 -32.29
C ALA A 609 9.67 3.58 -32.75
N ASP A 610 10.94 3.64 -33.10
CA ASP A 610 11.81 2.47 -33.13
C ASP A 610 12.31 2.18 -31.70
N ILE A 611 12.64 0.92 -31.39
CA ILE A 611 13.13 0.50 -30.07
C ILE A 611 14.46 -0.23 -30.24
N MET A 612 15.52 0.28 -29.63
CA MET A 612 16.85 -0.32 -29.65
C MET A 612 17.16 -1.04 -28.34
N GLY A 613 17.41 -2.35 -28.40
CA GLY A 613 17.86 -3.16 -27.26
C GLY A 613 19.25 -2.76 -26.71
N ASN A 614 19.56 -3.20 -25.50
CA ASN A 614 20.83 -2.90 -24.83
C ASN A 614 22.05 -3.57 -25.51
N GLU A 615 23.19 -2.89 -25.46
CA GLU A 615 24.28 -3.08 -26.44
C GLU A 615 25.20 -4.31 -26.25
N GLU A 616 25.08 -5.11 -25.18
CA GLU A 616 26.19 -6.00 -24.78
C GLU A 616 26.40 -7.28 -25.62
N ASP A 617 25.37 -7.89 -26.23
CA ASP A 617 25.58 -9.06 -27.14
C ASP A 617 24.56 -9.21 -28.30
N SER A 618 23.39 -8.55 -28.29
CA SER A 618 22.44 -8.49 -29.43
C SER A 618 21.39 -7.38 -29.25
N PRO A 619 21.55 -6.17 -29.86
CA PRO A 619 20.55 -5.12 -29.83
C PRO A 619 19.43 -5.49 -30.81
N ILE A 620 18.41 -6.19 -30.30
CA ILE A 620 17.15 -6.39 -31.02
C ILE A 620 16.56 -5.00 -31.34
N ILE A 621 16.28 -4.74 -32.62
CA ILE A 621 15.49 -3.57 -33.01
C ILE A 621 14.07 -3.99 -33.35
N LEU A 622 13.12 -3.47 -32.58
CA LEU A 622 11.72 -3.46 -32.98
C LEU A 622 11.44 -2.17 -33.74
N ARG A 623 11.17 -2.29 -35.04
CA ARG A 623 10.88 -1.16 -35.92
C ARG A 623 9.42 -0.72 -35.87
N ASN A 624 9.21 0.56 -36.12
CA ASN A 624 7.93 1.24 -36.30
C ASN A 624 6.87 0.84 -35.27
N GLN A 625 7.24 0.71 -33.99
CA GLN A 625 6.29 0.31 -32.96
C GLN A 625 5.27 1.44 -32.74
N GLY A 626 3.99 1.12 -32.91
CA GLY A 626 2.87 2.05 -32.80
C GLY A 626 2.17 1.98 -31.44
N LYS A 627 1.64 3.11 -30.98
CA LYS A 627 0.85 3.21 -29.75
C LYS A 627 -0.25 4.24 -29.86
N VAL A 628 -1.47 3.87 -29.47
CA VAL A 628 -2.64 4.74 -29.51
C VAL A 628 -3.06 5.18 -28.10
N ILE A 629 -3.22 6.49 -27.97
CA ILE A 629 -3.79 7.16 -26.79
C ILE A 629 -5.13 7.77 -27.20
N ARG A 630 -6.19 7.44 -26.46
CA ARG A 630 -7.54 7.99 -26.67
C ARG A 630 -7.88 8.97 -25.54
N ILE A 631 -8.39 10.15 -25.87
CA ILE A 631 -8.66 11.21 -24.90
C ILE A 631 -10.07 11.75 -25.12
N GLN A 632 -10.88 11.80 -24.07
CA GLN A 632 -12.16 12.49 -24.11
C GLN A 632 -12.03 13.86 -23.43
N VAL A 633 -12.20 14.96 -24.17
CA VAL A 633 -12.27 16.30 -23.58
C VAL A 633 -13.73 16.69 -23.36
N THR A 634 -14.06 17.11 -22.14
CA THR A 634 -15.44 17.48 -21.75
C THR A 634 -15.51 18.93 -21.25
N GLU A 635 -16.69 19.56 -21.38
CA GLU A 635 -16.96 20.85 -20.73
C GLU A 635 -17.44 20.64 -19.28
N ASP A 636 -18.47 19.81 -19.06
CA ASP A 636 -19.09 19.57 -17.73
C ASP A 636 -19.01 18.11 -17.23
N GLY A 637 -18.22 17.25 -17.88
CA GLY A 637 -17.97 15.87 -17.40
C GLY A 637 -19.02 14.81 -17.74
N ALA A 638 -19.94 15.09 -18.67
CA ALA A 638 -20.80 14.05 -19.24
C ALA A 638 -19.98 13.14 -20.18
N ALA A 639 -20.10 11.82 -19.99
CA ALA A 639 -19.60 10.82 -20.93
C ALA A 639 -20.61 10.63 -22.08
N PRO A 640 -20.16 10.27 -23.30
CA PRO A 640 -21.07 9.94 -24.40
C PRO A 640 -21.94 8.73 -24.05
N VAL A 641 -23.19 8.70 -24.53
CA VAL A 641 -24.12 7.58 -24.32
C VAL A 641 -23.98 6.48 -25.38
N SER A 642 -23.20 6.75 -26.43
CA SER A 642 -22.90 5.81 -27.52
C SER A 642 -21.48 5.23 -27.41
N GLU A 643 -21.30 3.96 -27.78
CA GLU A 643 -20.00 3.30 -27.90
C GLU A 643 -19.84 2.71 -29.31
N ILE A 644 -18.62 2.70 -29.85
CA ILE A 644 -18.28 2.02 -31.11
C ILE A 644 -17.24 0.93 -30.89
N LYS A 645 -17.52 -0.26 -31.42
CA LYS A 645 -16.61 -1.41 -31.38
C LYS A 645 -15.98 -1.63 -32.74
N LEU A 646 -14.66 -1.62 -32.80
CA LEU A 646 -13.82 -1.93 -33.96
C LEU A 646 -13.28 -3.36 -33.85
N THR A 647 -13.33 -4.09 -34.97
CA THR A 647 -12.82 -5.46 -35.12
C THR A 647 -12.16 -5.65 -36.50
N THR A 648 -11.14 -6.49 -36.58
CA THR A 648 -10.48 -6.89 -37.83
C THR A 648 -10.58 -8.40 -38.04
N ASP A 649 -10.55 -8.83 -39.31
CA ASP A 649 -10.63 -10.26 -39.67
C ASP A 649 -9.35 -11.04 -39.32
N SER A 650 -8.22 -10.34 -39.14
CA SER A 650 -6.92 -10.87 -38.73
C SER A 650 -6.24 -9.92 -37.73
N ALA A 651 -5.34 -10.47 -36.91
CA ALA A 651 -4.43 -9.72 -36.03
C ALA A 651 -3.05 -9.47 -36.65
N SER A 652 -2.77 -10.05 -37.83
CA SER A 652 -1.51 -9.91 -38.57
C SER A 652 -1.78 -9.71 -40.07
N ILE A 653 -0.96 -8.91 -40.73
CA ILE A 653 -1.06 -8.53 -42.15
C ILE A 653 0.34 -8.58 -42.77
N GLU A 654 0.51 -9.26 -43.90
CA GLU A 654 1.75 -9.16 -44.67
C GLU A 654 1.82 -7.80 -45.38
N LYS A 655 3.00 -7.20 -45.44
CA LYS A 655 3.24 -5.92 -46.11
C LYS A 655 2.84 -5.99 -47.59
N GLY A 656 1.94 -5.09 -47.99
CA GLY A 656 1.31 -5.04 -49.32
C GLY A 656 -0.06 -5.72 -49.40
N ASP A 657 -0.39 -6.63 -48.47
CA ASP A 657 -1.72 -7.21 -48.33
C ASP A 657 -2.64 -6.32 -47.48
N SER A 658 -3.94 -6.65 -47.47
CA SER A 658 -4.96 -5.90 -46.72
C SER A 658 -5.84 -6.81 -45.86
N VAL A 659 -6.21 -6.33 -44.67
CA VAL A 659 -7.25 -6.91 -43.81
C VAL A 659 -8.53 -6.08 -43.91
N HIS A 660 -9.69 -6.72 -43.74
CA HIS A 660 -10.96 -6.02 -43.60
C HIS A 660 -11.17 -5.63 -42.13
N ALA A 661 -11.53 -4.36 -41.90
CA ALA A 661 -11.83 -3.78 -40.60
C ALA A 661 -13.31 -3.36 -40.55
N SER A 662 -14.02 -3.74 -39.50
CA SER A 662 -15.44 -3.54 -39.30
C SER A 662 -15.73 -2.83 -37.99
N LEU A 663 -16.72 -1.94 -38.01
CA LEU A 663 -17.10 -1.07 -36.90
C LEU A 663 -18.60 -1.15 -36.66
N GLN A 664 -18.99 -1.40 -35.41
CA GLN A 664 -20.37 -1.54 -34.94
C GLN A 664 -20.70 -0.45 -33.92
N LEU A 665 -21.79 0.27 -34.13
CA LEU A 665 -22.38 1.20 -33.16
C LEU A 665 -23.22 0.44 -32.12
N ASN A 666 -23.00 0.76 -30.85
CA ASN A 666 -23.81 0.37 -29.70
C ASN A 666 -24.37 1.67 -29.06
N ALA A 667 -25.63 2.00 -29.34
CA ALA A 667 -26.22 3.28 -28.95
C ALA A 667 -27.74 3.15 -28.69
N PRO A 668 -28.41 4.18 -28.13
CA PRO A 668 -29.86 4.20 -27.96
C PRO A 668 -30.64 4.02 -29.27
N GLU A 669 -31.87 3.52 -29.19
CA GLU A 669 -32.73 3.28 -30.35
C GLU A 669 -32.98 4.58 -31.15
N GLY A 670 -32.67 4.54 -32.45
CA GLY A 670 -32.75 5.70 -33.35
C GLY A 670 -31.44 6.50 -33.52
N ALA A 671 -30.34 6.10 -32.86
CA ALA A 671 -29.01 6.66 -33.14
C ALA A 671 -28.36 6.01 -34.38
N LYS A 672 -27.61 6.79 -35.16
CA LYS A 672 -26.97 6.37 -36.42
C LYS A 672 -25.56 6.93 -36.58
N LEU A 673 -24.70 6.23 -37.31
CA LEU A 673 -23.39 6.74 -37.74
C LEU A 673 -23.57 7.75 -38.88
N THR A 674 -23.00 8.96 -38.75
CA THR A 674 -23.00 9.98 -39.81
C THR A 674 -21.64 10.14 -40.48
N ARG A 675 -20.55 9.88 -39.75
CA ARG A 675 -19.18 9.95 -40.27
C ARG A 675 -18.26 9.00 -39.54
N VAL A 676 -17.41 8.27 -40.26
CA VAL A 676 -16.40 7.38 -39.68
C VAL A 676 -15.04 7.61 -40.36
N GLU A 677 -14.02 7.86 -39.54
CA GLU A 677 -12.62 7.98 -39.91
C GLU A 677 -11.86 6.81 -39.29
N PHE A 678 -11.38 5.87 -40.13
CA PHE A 678 -10.41 4.87 -39.70
C PHE A 678 -9.02 5.53 -39.75
N LEU A 679 -8.26 5.42 -38.66
CA LEU A 679 -7.02 6.18 -38.51
C LEU A 679 -5.87 5.48 -39.25
N ASP A 680 -5.37 6.14 -40.30
CA ASP A 680 -4.18 5.76 -41.05
C ASP A 680 -2.92 6.02 -40.20
N THR A 681 -2.03 5.04 -40.10
CA THR A 681 -0.80 5.08 -39.28
C THR A 681 0.41 4.73 -40.13
N HIS A 682 1.62 4.76 -39.56
CA HIS A 682 2.82 4.52 -40.38
C HIS A 682 2.87 3.12 -40.99
N ASN A 683 2.35 2.11 -40.28
CA ASN A 683 2.36 0.72 -40.72
C ASN A 683 1.05 0.31 -41.41
N LEU A 684 -0.02 1.11 -41.28
CA LEU A 684 -1.37 0.77 -41.72
C LEU A 684 -1.96 1.89 -42.59
N GLY A 685 -1.88 1.71 -43.91
CA GLY A 685 -2.47 2.63 -44.88
C GLY A 685 -3.94 2.32 -45.18
N GLY A 686 -4.80 3.33 -45.35
CA GLY A 686 -6.23 3.13 -45.57
C GLY A 686 -6.98 4.31 -46.19
N VAL A 687 -8.25 4.09 -46.57
CA VAL A 687 -9.12 5.16 -47.06
C VAL A 687 -9.61 6.00 -45.87
N MET A 688 -8.92 7.12 -45.61
CA MET A 688 -9.03 7.97 -44.42
C MET A 688 -10.44 8.49 -44.03
N SER A 689 -11.44 8.43 -44.91
CA SER A 689 -12.80 8.90 -44.60
C SER A 689 -13.87 8.17 -45.40
N VAL A 690 -14.83 7.56 -44.69
CA VAL A 690 -16.10 7.15 -45.28
C VAL A 690 -17.13 8.20 -44.92
N ASP A 691 -17.27 9.24 -45.76
CA ASP A 691 -18.41 10.15 -45.67
C ASP A 691 -19.65 9.36 -46.11
N LEU A 692 -20.61 9.19 -45.18
CA LEU A 692 -21.78 8.32 -45.36
C LEU A 692 -22.92 8.97 -46.17
N ASP A 693 -22.77 10.25 -46.53
CA ASP A 693 -23.69 11.03 -47.38
C ASP A 693 -23.77 10.48 -48.82
N GLY A 694 -24.50 9.38 -49.00
CA GLY A 694 -24.92 8.88 -50.31
C GLY A 694 -24.69 7.40 -50.59
N ARG A 695 -24.19 6.59 -49.63
CA ARG A 695 -24.15 5.12 -49.77
C ARG A 695 -25.18 4.44 -48.89
N THR A 696 -26.05 3.63 -49.49
CA THR A 696 -26.99 2.76 -48.79
C THR A 696 -26.26 1.54 -48.21
N LEU A 697 -26.02 1.54 -46.90
CA LEU A 697 -25.76 0.38 -46.03
C LEU A 697 -26.17 0.74 -44.58
N GLU A 698 -26.25 -0.23 -43.69
CA GLU A 698 -27.05 -0.15 -42.44
C GLU A 698 -26.55 0.94 -41.46
N GLU A 699 -27.51 1.71 -40.90
CA GLU A 699 -27.30 2.94 -40.09
C GLU A 699 -26.36 2.79 -38.87
N THR A 700 -26.03 1.57 -38.47
CA THR A 700 -25.26 1.24 -37.27
C THR A 700 -23.89 0.58 -37.56
N THR A 701 -23.48 0.44 -38.84
CA THR A 701 -22.23 -0.25 -39.20
C THR A 701 -21.39 0.52 -40.23
N ALA A 702 -20.07 0.35 -40.16
CA ALA A 702 -19.12 0.82 -41.17
C ALA A 702 -17.98 -0.19 -41.35
N SER A 703 -17.35 -0.24 -42.52
CA SER A 703 -16.15 -1.05 -42.74
C SER A 703 -15.20 -0.45 -43.78
N CYS A 704 -13.95 -0.88 -43.74
CA CYS A 704 -12.93 -0.53 -44.73
C CYS A 704 -11.89 -1.65 -44.88
N ASN A 705 -11.00 -1.52 -45.86
CA ASN A 705 -9.79 -2.35 -45.95
C ASN A 705 -8.60 -1.52 -45.46
N ILE A 706 -7.77 -2.14 -44.61
CA ILE A 706 -6.52 -1.60 -44.07
C ILE A 706 -5.36 -2.38 -44.67
N THR A 707 -4.38 -1.71 -45.25
CA THR A 707 -3.23 -2.30 -45.96
C THR A 707 -1.96 -2.17 -45.14
N GLY A 708 -1.18 -3.25 -45.01
CA GLY A 708 0.14 -3.19 -44.37
C GLY A 708 1.15 -2.43 -45.23
N THR A 709 1.67 -1.29 -44.75
CA THR A 709 2.61 -0.42 -45.50
C THR A 709 4.06 -0.56 -45.05
N ALA A 710 4.31 -0.79 -43.76
CA ALA A 710 5.63 -0.95 -43.17
C ALA A 710 5.59 -1.98 -42.03
N ALA A 711 6.65 -2.77 -41.88
CA ALA A 711 6.72 -3.79 -40.84
C ALA A 711 6.83 -3.19 -39.44
N GLY A 712 6.16 -3.81 -38.48
CA GLY A 712 6.12 -3.38 -37.08
C GLY A 712 4.80 -3.73 -36.41
N ASN A 713 4.76 -3.64 -35.08
CA ASN A 713 3.51 -3.71 -34.34
C ASN A 713 2.85 -2.34 -34.39
N ASP A 714 1.55 -2.28 -34.62
CA ASP A 714 0.77 -1.04 -34.61
C ASP A 714 -0.58 -1.22 -33.90
N GLU A 715 -1.26 -0.12 -33.66
CA GLU A 715 -2.54 -0.06 -32.94
C GLU A 715 -3.56 0.72 -33.79
N LEU A 716 -4.57 0.03 -34.31
CA LEU A 716 -5.63 0.64 -35.11
C LEU A 716 -6.76 1.16 -34.21
N ALA A 717 -7.26 2.36 -34.53
CA ALA A 717 -8.47 2.92 -33.94
C ALA A 717 -9.29 3.67 -35.01
N ALA A 718 -10.51 4.06 -34.65
CA ALA A 718 -11.38 4.86 -35.48
C ALA A 718 -12.07 5.97 -34.66
N LEU A 719 -12.35 7.10 -35.30
CA LEU A 719 -13.21 8.16 -34.81
C LEU A 719 -14.55 8.10 -35.53
N ALA A 720 -15.65 8.30 -34.80
CA ALA A 720 -16.98 8.41 -35.40
C ALA A 720 -17.76 9.60 -34.86
N THR A 721 -18.67 10.10 -35.70
CA THR A 721 -19.77 11.00 -35.32
C THR A 721 -21.07 10.22 -35.36
N VAL A 722 -21.84 10.30 -34.28
CA VAL A 722 -23.13 9.64 -34.09
C VAL A 722 -24.20 10.70 -33.96
N GLU A 723 -25.24 10.66 -34.79
CA GLU A 723 -26.44 11.47 -34.59
C GLU A 723 -27.43 10.68 -33.74
N LEU A 724 -27.83 11.24 -32.59
CA LEU A 724 -28.82 10.67 -31.68
C LEU A 724 -30.25 10.93 -32.18
N ALA A 725 -31.22 10.20 -31.64
CA ALA A 725 -32.63 10.28 -32.04
C ALA A 725 -33.29 11.66 -31.82
N ASP A 726 -32.66 12.57 -31.07
CA ASP A 726 -33.09 13.96 -30.87
C ASP A 726 -32.42 14.96 -31.85
N GLY A 727 -31.54 14.48 -32.72
CA GLY A 727 -30.76 15.27 -33.68
C GLY A 727 -29.49 15.90 -33.11
N THR A 728 -29.06 15.54 -31.90
CA THR A 728 -27.76 15.94 -31.35
C THR A 728 -26.63 15.03 -31.84
N GLU A 729 -25.41 15.56 -31.95
CA GLU A 729 -24.22 14.80 -32.38
C GLU A 729 -23.30 14.46 -31.20
N GLU A 730 -22.93 13.19 -31.08
CA GLU A 730 -21.82 12.72 -30.23
C GLU A 730 -20.59 12.39 -31.09
N LYS A 731 -19.40 12.74 -30.58
CA LYS A 731 -18.12 12.26 -31.14
C LYS A 731 -17.51 11.25 -30.17
N ILE A 732 -17.03 10.14 -30.72
CA ILE A 732 -16.54 8.98 -29.97
C ILE A 732 -15.38 8.30 -30.71
N ALA A 733 -14.53 7.61 -29.95
CA ALA A 733 -13.44 6.78 -30.47
C ALA A 733 -13.69 5.29 -30.19
N SER A 734 -13.26 4.42 -31.10
CA SER A 734 -13.36 2.97 -30.92
C SER A 734 -12.47 2.44 -29.82
N ASN A 735 -12.63 1.16 -29.45
CA ASN A 735 -11.52 0.39 -28.89
C ASN A 735 -10.32 0.39 -29.85
N VAL A 736 -9.14 0.17 -29.28
CA VAL A 736 -7.91 -0.08 -30.04
C VAL A 736 -7.89 -1.56 -30.45
N VAL A 737 -7.38 -1.85 -31.65
CA VAL A 737 -7.12 -3.20 -32.16
C VAL A 737 -5.63 -3.31 -32.49
N PRO A 738 -4.84 -4.15 -31.80
CA PRO A 738 -3.44 -4.36 -32.15
C PRO A 738 -3.34 -5.14 -33.47
N LEU A 739 -2.38 -4.75 -34.32
CA LEU A 739 -2.08 -5.38 -35.59
C LEU A 739 -0.57 -5.50 -35.77
N GLU A 740 -0.10 -6.69 -36.12
CA GLU A 740 1.28 -6.93 -36.53
C GLU A 740 1.39 -6.86 -38.05
N VAL A 741 2.23 -5.97 -38.58
CA VAL A 741 2.57 -5.96 -40.00
C VAL A 741 3.88 -6.72 -40.18
N THR A 742 3.81 -7.86 -40.87
CA THR A 742 4.96 -8.69 -41.19
C THR A 742 5.57 -8.30 -42.54
N ASP A 743 6.86 -8.54 -42.71
CA ASP A 743 7.56 -8.38 -43.98
C ASP A 743 8.49 -9.57 -44.17
N SER A 744 8.14 -10.44 -45.11
CA SER A 744 8.88 -11.65 -45.44
C SER A 744 10.10 -11.41 -46.33
N THR A 745 10.44 -10.14 -46.65
CA THR A 745 11.70 -9.85 -47.33
C THR A 745 12.90 -10.15 -46.42
N PRO A 746 13.95 -10.84 -46.93
CA PRO A 746 15.11 -11.18 -46.12
C PRO A 746 15.95 -9.92 -45.80
N ASP A 747 16.55 -9.90 -44.61
CA ASP A 747 17.46 -8.84 -44.20
C ASP A 747 18.71 -8.74 -45.11
N PRO A 748 19.20 -7.53 -45.41
CA PRO A 748 20.38 -7.32 -46.23
C PRO A 748 21.62 -7.81 -45.50
N SER A 749 22.48 -8.52 -46.22
CA SER A 749 23.74 -9.00 -45.68
C SER A 749 24.73 -7.85 -45.42
N ALA A 750 25.74 -8.14 -44.60
CA ALA A 750 26.89 -7.26 -44.45
C ALA A 750 27.67 -7.07 -45.77
N GLU A 751 27.52 -7.96 -46.76
CA GLU A 751 28.15 -7.83 -48.08
C GLU A 751 27.38 -6.88 -49.00
N GLU A 752 26.04 -6.93 -48.98
CA GLU A 752 25.15 -6.09 -49.80
C GLU A 752 25.06 -4.64 -49.31
N THR A 753 25.37 -4.37 -48.03
CA THR A 753 25.25 -3.02 -47.45
C THR A 753 26.49 -2.17 -47.75
N THR A 754 26.33 -1.08 -48.50
CA THR A 754 27.36 -0.07 -48.76
C THR A 754 27.11 1.20 -47.94
N VAL A 755 28.19 1.93 -47.64
CA VAL A 755 28.14 3.25 -46.98
C VAL A 755 29.17 4.16 -47.60
N GLU A 756 28.79 5.39 -47.89
CA GLU A 756 29.66 6.43 -48.42
C GLU A 756 29.64 7.65 -47.49
N LEU A 757 30.71 8.46 -47.51
CA LEU A 757 30.71 9.76 -46.84
C LEU A 757 30.41 10.85 -47.86
N ASN A 758 29.64 11.87 -47.44
CA ASN A 758 29.43 13.04 -48.27
C ASN A 758 30.77 13.76 -48.56
N THR A 759 30.83 14.46 -49.69
CA THR A 759 32.01 15.24 -50.07
C THR A 759 31.97 16.60 -49.39
N VAL A 760 32.99 16.94 -48.60
CA VAL A 760 33.16 18.28 -48.03
C VAL A 760 34.01 19.13 -48.99
N PRO A 761 33.45 20.13 -49.70
CA PRO A 761 34.24 21.00 -50.56
C PRO A 761 35.08 21.97 -49.70
N GLY A 762 36.41 21.87 -49.82
CA GLY A 762 37.42 22.84 -49.34
C GLY A 762 37.11 23.62 -48.06
N LEU A 763 37.50 23.10 -46.91
CA LEU A 763 37.22 23.67 -45.59
C LEU A 763 38.17 24.86 -45.29
N PRO A 764 37.69 26.08 -44.97
CA PRO A 764 38.57 27.17 -44.55
C PRO A 764 39.23 26.91 -43.19
N VAL A 765 40.24 27.70 -42.81
CA VAL A 765 40.92 27.58 -41.50
C VAL A 765 40.04 28.22 -40.42
N ASP A 766 39.93 27.57 -39.28
CA ASP A 766 39.06 27.89 -38.14
C ASP A 766 37.54 27.90 -38.46
N GLU A 767 37.14 27.54 -39.68
CA GLU A 767 35.75 27.28 -40.04
C GLU A 767 35.39 25.80 -39.83
N TRP A 768 34.08 25.52 -39.80
CA TRP A 768 33.54 24.20 -39.55
C TRP A 768 32.60 23.73 -40.66
N ALA A 769 32.51 22.41 -40.85
CA ALA A 769 31.59 21.76 -41.77
C ALA A 769 30.95 20.51 -41.16
N PHE A 770 29.81 20.09 -41.70
CA PHE A 770 29.23 18.78 -41.40
C PHE A 770 29.70 17.74 -42.42
N ILE A 771 30.18 16.60 -41.92
CA ILE A 771 30.39 15.39 -42.69
C ILE A 771 29.38 14.33 -42.24
N SER A 772 28.76 13.62 -43.19
CA SER A 772 27.69 12.65 -42.95
C SER A 772 27.96 11.35 -43.71
N ALA A 773 27.50 10.23 -43.13
CA ALA A 773 27.55 8.91 -43.71
C ALA A 773 26.18 8.49 -44.25
N GLU A 774 26.12 8.11 -45.52
CA GLU A 774 24.89 7.74 -46.20
C GLU A 774 24.87 6.24 -46.50
N LEU A 775 23.81 5.56 -46.04
CA LEU A 775 23.50 4.17 -46.40
C LEU A 775 22.89 4.13 -47.80
N ASP A 776 23.36 3.23 -48.67
CA ASP A 776 22.70 3.04 -49.98
C ASP A 776 21.27 2.51 -49.81
N VAL A 777 20.39 3.01 -50.67
CA VAL A 777 18.92 2.98 -50.55
C VAL A 777 18.35 1.56 -50.64
N HIS A 778 19.15 0.57 -51.03
CA HIS A 778 18.76 -0.83 -51.08
C HIS A 778 18.62 -1.48 -49.69
N ALA A 779 19.22 -0.91 -48.64
CA ALA A 779 19.23 -1.48 -47.29
C ALA A 779 18.11 -0.91 -46.38
N TYR A 780 16.84 -0.98 -46.81
CA TYR A 780 15.70 -0.41 -46.06
C TYR A 780 15.55 -0.92 -44.61
N SER A 781 15.97 -2.15 -44.29
CA SER A 781 15.98 -2.71 -42.93
C SER A 781 17.30 -2.52 -42.16
N ALA A 782 18.26 -1.74 -42.68
CA ALA A 782 19.45 -1.30 -41.95
C ALA A 782 19.25 0.06 -41.26
N ARG A 783 19.95 0.29 -40.14
CA ARG A 783 20.06 1.58 -39.42
C ARG A 783 21.50 1.76 -38.91
N ILE A 784 21.93 3.01 -38.73
CA ILE A 784 23.19 3.34 -38.06
C ILE A 784 22.92 3.42 -36.56
N MET A 785 23.54 2.56 -35.76
CA MET A 785 23.51 2.61 -34.29
C MET A 785 24.38 3.75 -33.76
N LYS A 786 25.63 3.75 -34.24
CA LYS A 786 26.67 4.70 -33.84
C LYS A 786 27.76 4.79 -34.89
N THR A 787 28.42 5.94 -34.91
CA THR A 787 29.54 6.22 -35.79
C THR A 787 30.72 6.72 -34.97
N LYS A 788 31.84 6.02 -35.09
CA LYS A 788 33.13 6.45 -34.58
C LYS A 788 33.87 7.24 -35.66
N TRP A 789 34.17 8.50 -35.39
CA TRP A 789 34.82 9.42 -36.32
C TRP A 789 36.27 9.62 -35.93
N THR A 790 37.17 9.60 -36.91
CA THR A 790 38.61 9.80 -36.70
C THR A 790 39.21 10.64 -37.81
N SER A 791 40.13 11.54 -37.46
CA SER A 791 40.97 12.29 -38.40
C SER A 791 42.35 11.65 -38.48
N SER A 792 42.92 11.54 -39.69
CA SER A 792 44.30 11.07 -39.87
C SER A 792 45.34 12.05 -39.32
N ASP A 793 45.00 13.33 -39.19
CA ASP A 793 45.84 14.36 -38.55
C ASP A 793 44.96 15.39 -37.80
N PRO A 794 44.81 15.24 -36.46
CA PRO A 794 44.07 16.18 -35.62
C PRO A 794 44.60 17.62 -35.63
N ASN A 795 45.84 17.85 -36.08
CA ASN A 795 46.42 19.20 -36.19
C ASN A 795 46.01 19.92 -37.47
N ILE A 796 45.50 19.17 -38.47
CA ILE A 796 44.97 19.72 -39.72
C ILE A 796 43.45 19.80 -39.61
N ILE A 797 42.77 18.73 -39.17
CA ILE A 797 41.31 18.71 -38.96
C ILE A 797 40.98 18.11 -37.61
N HIS A 798 40.33 18.92 -36.76
CA HIS A 798 39.78 18.49 -35.49
C HIS A 798 38.36 17.96 -35.67
N VAL A 799 38.03 16.85 -35.01
CA VAL A 799 36.69 16.25 -34.95
C VAL A 799 36.11 16.56 -33.58
N TYR A 800 34.86 17.03 -33.51
CA TYR A 800 34.29 17.51 -32.24
C TYR A 800 34.05 16.40 -31.19
N SER A 801 33.93 15.14 -31.62
CA SER A 801 33.74 13.97 -30.74
C SER A 801 34.21 12.70 -31.45
N ASP A 802 34.74 11.74 -30.70
CA ASP A 802 35.27 10.50 -31.29
C ASP A 802 34.17 9.48 -31.64
N GLU A 803 33.04 9.44 -30.91
CA GLU A 803 31.95 8.47 -31.13
C GLU A 803 30.59 9.12 -30.85
N VAL A 804 29.66 9.01 -31.82
CA VAL A 804 28.33 9.63 -31.74
C VAL A 804 27.23 8.67 -32.18
N ASN A 805 26.07 8.76 -31.53
CA ASN A 805 24.84 8.02 -31.88
C ASN A 805 24.10 8.67 -33.08
N ARG A 806 24.84 9.09 -34.11
CA ARG A 806 24.35 9.77 -35.32
C ARG A 806 25.17 9.39 -36.55
N ASP A 807 24.61 9.69 -37.70
CA ASP A 807 25.17 9.54 -39.04
C ASP A 807 26.05 10.73 -39.48
N TYR A 808 26.10 11.82 -38.72
CA TYR A 808 26.93 13.00 -39.04
C TYR A 808 27.72 13.55 -37.84
N ILE A 809 28.77 14.33 -38.14
CA ILE A 809 29.55 15.08 -37.15
C ILE A 809 30.05 16.43 -37.70
N SER A 810 30.35 17.37 -36.80
CA SER A 810 31.06 18.60 -37.11
C SER A 810 32.58 18.40 -37.08
N ILE A 811 33.25 18.88 -38.13
CA ILE A 811 34.70 18.95 -38.24
C ILE A 811 35.15 20.41 -38.38
N THR A 812 36.35 20.73 -37.90
CA THR A 812 36.92 22.09 -37.94
C THR A 812 38.31 22.06 -38.56
N GLY A 813 38.59 22.97 -39.51
CA GLY A 813 39.92 23.14 -40.07
C GLY A 813 40.83 23.85 -39.07
N VAL A 814 41.97 23.25 -38.72
CA VAL A 814 42.91 23.79 -37.71
C VAL A 814 44.18 24.35 -38.38
N ALA A 815 44.66 23.70 -39.42
CA ALA A 815 45.83 24.13 -40.18
C ALA A 815 45.70 23.74 -41.65
N LEU A 816 46.40 24.46 -42.53
CA LEU A 816 46.44 24.17 -43.97
C LEU A 816 47.00 22.76 -44.24
N GLY A 817 46.33 22.01 -45.10
CA GLY A 817 46.76 20.66 -45.47
C GLY A 817 45.60 19.75 -45.86
N LYS A 818 45.85 18.44 -45.82
CA LYS A 818 44.86 17.41 -46.12
C LYS A 818 44.83 16.38 -45.00
N ALA A 819 43.65 16.03 -44.54
CA ALA A 819 43.45 14.92 -43.63
C ALA A 819 42.29 14.04 -44.10
N THR A 820 42.43 12.73 -43.92
CA THR A 820 41.37 11.76 -44.20
C THR A 820 40.51 11.64 -42.96
N ILE A 821 39.22 11.96 -43.10
CA ILE A 821 38.22 11.63 -42.09
C ILE A 821 37.72 10.20 -42.36
N THR A 822 37.72 9.36 -41.34
CA THR A 822 37.22 7.99 -41.40
C THR A 822 36.10 7.79 -40.40
N ALA A 823 34.96 7.32 -40.89
CA ALA A 823 33.82 6.86 -40.12
C ALA A 823 33.86 5.33 -40.01
N GLU A 824 33.83 4.81 -38.79
CA GLU A 824 33.59 3.41 -38.48
C GLU A 824 32.17 3.29 -37.93
N ILE A 825 31.29 2.65 -38.69
CA ILE A 825 29.85 2.79 -38.62
C ILE A 825 29.26 1.45 -38.22
N THR A 826 28.67 1.37 -37.03
CA THR A 826 27.95 0.19 -36.57
C THR A 826 26.54 0.21 -37.14
N ILE A 827 26.24 -0.79 -37.97
CA ILE A 827 24.98 -0.98 -38.67
C ILE A 827 24.25 -2.15 -38.04
N VAL A 828 22.93 -2.02 -37.93
CA VAL A 828 22.03 -3.02 -37.34
C VAL A 828 20.86 -3.29 -38.29
N THR A 829 20.45 -4.54 -38.36
CA THR A 829 19.21 -4.99 -39.02
C THR A 829 18.33 -5.74 -38.01
N SER A 830 17.19 -6.30 -38.44
CA SER A 830 16.36 -7.15 -37.59
C SER A 830 17.00 -8.48 -37.18
N SER A 831 18.15 -8.86 -37.78
CA SER A 831 18.79 -10.17 -37.58
C SER A 831 20.30 -10.14 -37.31
N GLN A 832 20.98 -9.01 -37.53
CA GLN A 832 22.44 -8.93 -37.36
C GLN A 832 22.96 -7.52 -37.07
N ILE A 833 24.15 -7.45 -36.47
CA ILE A 833 24.98 -6.25 -36.35
C ILE A 833 26.23 -6.46 -37.20
N PHE A 834 26.71 -5.42 -37.88
CA PHE A 834 28.02 -5.41 -38.53
C PHE A 834 28.58 -4.00 -38.63
N THR A 835 29.90 -3.88 -38.80
CA THR A 835 30.58 -2.58 -38.90
C THR A 835 31.08 -2.35 -40.32
N LYS A 836 30.84 -1.15 -40.86
CA LYS A 836 31.41 -0.67 -42.13
C LYS A 836 32.39 0.47 -41.86
N LYS A 837 33.32 0.68 -42.79
CA LYS A 837 34.22 1.85 -42.78
C LYS A 837 34.07 2.63 -44.07
N ALA A 838 33.91 3.93 -43.95
CA ALA A 838 33.91 4.88 -45.05
C ALA A 838 34.90 6.00 -44.74
N SER A 839 35.62 6.48 -45.76
CA SER A 839 36.66 7.50 -45.59
C SER A 839 36.56 8.56 -46.69
N SER A 840 36.83 9.80 -46.33
CA SER A 840 36.81 10.95 -47.24
C SER A 840 38.02 11.85 -46.97
N GLU A 841 38.73 12.27 -48.02
CA GLU A 841 39.82 13.24 -47.88
C GLU A 841 39.22 14.64 -47.83
N VAL A 842 39.52 15.39 -46.77
CA VAL A 842 39.12 16.78 -46.62
C VAL A 842 40.37 17.66 -46.68
N GLU A 843 40.32 18.67 -47.53
CA GLU A 843 41.40 19.63 -47.76
C GLU A 843 41.08 20.94 -47.04
N VAL A 844 41.94 21.34 -46.11
CA VAL A 844 41.87 22.63 -45.42
C VAL A 844 42.61 23.68 -46.24
N LYS A 845 41.89 24.73 -46.63
CA LYS A 845 42.31 25.79 -47.55
C LYS A 845 42.38 27.13 -46.84
N PRO A 846 43.17 28.10 -47.34
CA PRO A 846 43.09 29.46 -46.84
C PRO A 846 41.71 30.06 -47.14
N ASP A 847 41.20 30.88 -46.22
CA ASP A 847 39.87 31.50 -46.28
C ASP A 847 39.64 32.33 -47.56
N PHE A 848 40.73 32.80 -48.18
CA PHE A 848 40.73 33.56 -49.43
C PHE A 848 41.99 33.31 -50.25
N GLU A 849 41.89 33.50 -51.56
CA GLU A 849 43.05 33.79 -52.41
C GLU A 849 43.18 35.31 -52.57
N LEU A 850 44.33 35.86 -52.15
CA LEU A 850 44.66 37.27 -52.34
C LEU A 850 45.33 37.46 -53.70
N THR A 851 44.53 37.84 -54.70
CA THR A 851 45.02 38.20 -56.03
C THR A 851 45.17 39.73 -56.12
N LEU A 852 46.40 40.21 -56.22
CA LEU A 852 46.71 41.65 -56.28
C LEU A 852 47.15 42.06 -57.70
N VAL A 853 46.19 42.39 -58.55
CA VAL A 853 46.49 42.91 -59.89
C VAL A 853 46.68 44.43 -59.81
N SER A 854 47.92 44.89 -59.71
CA SER A 854 48.27 46.31 -59.72
C SER A 854 49.14 46.65 -60.94
N SER A 855 48.68 47.55 -61.79
CA SER A 855 49.53 48.17 -62.82
C SER A 855 50.21 49.39 -62.20
N VAL A 856 51.51 49.30 -61.93
CA VAL A 856 52.25 50.39 -61.28
C VAL A 856 53.03 51.21 -62.30
N ASP A 857 52.66 52.49 -62.46
CA ASP A 857 53.48 53.44 -63.22
C ASP A 857 54.84 53.67 -62.53
N VAL A 858 55.93 53.49 -63.28
CA VAL A 858 57.27 53.83 -62.81
C VAL A 858 57.46 55.35 -62.87
N VAL A 859 57.66 55.94 -61.71
CA VAL A 859 57.82 57.38 -61.55
C VAL A 859 59.31 57.69 -61.52
N THR A 860 59.82 58.31 -62.58
CA THR A 860 61.21 58.80 -62.59
C THR A 860 61.35 60.08 -61.78
N GLY A 861 62.51 60.24 -61.12
CA GLY A 861 62.67 61.06 -59.92
C GLY A 861 62.22 62.52 -60.01
N SER A 862 61.12 62.85 -59.34
CA SER A 862 60.77 64.17 -58.73
C SER A 862 59.42 64.14 -58.01
N ALA A 863 58.53 63.20 -58.34
CA ALA A 863 57.11 63.25 -57.95
C ALA A 863 56.68 62.36 -56.77
N ILE A 864 57.60 61.64 -56.12
CA ILE A 864 57.31 60.88 -54.89
C ILE A 864 57.84 61.67 -53.68
N GLN A 865 56.95 62.09 -52.79
CA GLN A 865 57.31 62.59 -51.45
C GLN A 865 57.03 61.47 -50.44
N ALA A 866 58.07 60.99 -49.77
CA ALA A 866 58.05 59.86 -48.86
C ALA A 866 58.98 60.14 -47.67
N ASP A 867 58.59 59.68 -46.48
CA ASP A 867 59.44 59.78 -45.30
C ASP A 867 60.55 58.71 -45.37
N GLY A 868 61.78 59.13 -45.14
CA GLY A 868 62.97 58.28 -45.36
C GLY A 868 63.51 58.26 -46.81
N TRP A 869 63.00 59.11 -47.71
CA TRP A 869 63.59 59.27 -49.05
C TRP A 869 64.90 60.06 -48.96
N GLU A 870 66.03 59.42 -49.27
CA GLU A 870 67.36 60.02 -49.14
C GLU A 870 67.86 60.62 -50.46
N GLU A 871 68.75 61.62 -50.38
CA GLU A 871 69.26 62.31 -51.56
C GLU A 871 70.05 61.39 -52.52
N GLN A 872 70.54 60.24 -52.04
CA GLN A 872 71.17 59.20 -52.86
C GLN A 872 70.20 58.39 -53.73
N ASP A 873 68.89 58.46 -53.48
CA ASP A 873 67.85 57.78 -54.26
C ASP A 873 67.28 58.69 -55.37
N ARG A 874 67.74 59.94 -55.45
CA ARG A 874 67.27 60.97 -56.37
C ARG A 874 67.68 60.66 -57.82
N GLY A 875 66.69 60.30 -58.64
CA GLY A 875 66.87 59.97 -60.05
C GLY A 875 66.95 58.47 -60.35
N LYS A 876 66.95 57.61 -59.32
CA LYS A 876 66.70 56.17 -59.50
C LYS A 876 65.24 55.94 -59.92
N PRO A 877 64.93 54.88 -60.69
CA PRO A 877 63.55 54.48 -60.92
C PRO A 877 62.94 53.97 -59.60
N ALA A 878 61.74 54.45 -59.30
CA ALA A 878 60.97 54.02 -58.15
C ALA A 878 59.52 53.78 -58.59
N PHE A 879 58.84 52.85 -57.90
CA PHE A 879 57.46 52.53 -58.17
C PHE A 879 56.62 52.65 -56.89
N LYS A 880 55.46 53.30 -57.02
CA LYS A 880 54.54 53.58 -55.91
C LYS A 880 53.47 52.49 -55.88
N PHE A 881 53.42 51.71 -54.81
CA PHE A 881 52.63 50.48 -54.83
C PHE A 881 51.12 50.68 -54.55
N ILE A 882 50.74 51.83 -53.99
CA ILE A 882 49.38 52.07 -53.48
C ILE A 882 48.87 53.45 -53.91
N THR A 883 47.85 53.47 -54.75
CA THR A 883 46.94 54.62 -54.90
C THR A 883 45.48 54.15 -54.94
N ASP A 884 45.19 53.10 -55.70
CA ASP A 884 43.83 52.57 -55.85
C ASP A 884 43.68 51.24 -55.09
N LEU A 885 43.34 51.34 -53.80
CA LEU A 885 42.95 50.19 -52.97
C LEU A 885 41.70 49.46 -53.50
N ASP A 886 40.93 50.15 -54.36
CA ASP A 886 39.76 49.66 -55.10
C ASP A 886 40.04 48.45 -56.01
N HIS A 887 41.32 48.08 -56.22
CA HIS A 887 41.74 46.95 -57.05
C HIS A 887 42.30 45.74 -56.27
N VAL A 888 42.22 45.74 -54.92
CA VAL A 888 42.56 44.56 -54.12
C VAL A 888 41.36 43.60 -54.03
N SER A 889 41.27 42.65 -54.96
CA SER A 889 40.23 41.62 -54.94
C SER A 889 40.62 40.44 -54.05
N PHE A 890 39.97 40.33 -52.89
CA PHE A 890 39.87 39.07 -52.16
C PHE A 890 38.87 38.19 -52.92
N THR A 891 39.35 37.07 -53.45
CA THR A 891 38.43 36.03 -53.96
C THR A 891 38.20 35.07 -52.81
N PRO A 892 37.01 35.05 -52.18
CA PRO A 892 36.74 34.11 -51.10
C PRO A 892 36.76 32.69 -51.65
N CYS A 893 37.45 31.79 -50.94
CA CYS A 893 37.41 30.38 -51.25
C CYS A 893 36.02 29.85 -50.88
N TYR A 894 35.23 29.46 -51.89
CA TYR A 894 33.95 28.73 -51.80
C TYR A 894 33.05 29.00 -50.58
N GLY A 895 31.97 29.76 -50.78
CA GLY A 895 30.77 29.65 -49.94
C GLY A 895 30.73 30.49 -48.66
N LEU A 896 31.79 31.20 -48.29
CA LEU A 896 31.73 32.25 -47.28
C LEU A 896 30.62 33.26 -47.62
N ARG A 897 29.61 33.37 -46.74
CA ARG A 897 28.48 34.31 -46.92
C ARG A 897 28.83 35.75 -46.59
N GLU A 898 29.94 35.96 -45.90
CA GLU A 898 30.38 37.26 -45.41
C GLU A 898 31.60 37.71 -46.22
N GLY A 899 31.50 38.90 -46.81
CA GLY A 899 32.62 39.48 -47.54
C GLY A 899 33.66 40.00 -46.55
N LEU A 900 34.80 39.31 -46.46
CA LEU A 900 36.00 39.84 -45.84
C LEU A 900 36.39 41.16 -46.55
N VAL A 901 36.33 42.26 -45.83
CA VAL A 901 36.73 43.57 -46.35
C VAL A 901 38.17 43.84 -45.94
N PHE A 902 38.96 44.32 -46.89
CA PHE A 902 40.31 44.81 -46.64
C PHE A 902 40.28 46.00 -45.67
N ASP A 903 41.09 45.95 -44.62
CA ASP A 903 41.30 47.08 -43.71
C ASP A 903 42.61 47.79 -44.04
N SER A 904 43.72 47.04 -43.99
CA SER A 904 45.06 47.56 -44.22
C SER A 904 46.06 46.44 -44.53
N CYS A 905 47.16 46.80 -45.18
CA CYS A 905 48.33 45.95 -45.38
C CYS A 905 49.55 46.71 -44.88
N THR A 906 50.39 46.04 -44.08
CA THR A 906 51.63 46.59 -43.54
C THR A 906 52.81 45.76 -44.01
N ILE A 907 53.91 46.46 -44.32
CA ILE A 907 55.17 45.87 -44.77
C ILE A 907 56.24 46.23 -43.75
N ASN A 908 57.07 45.26 -43.38
CA ASN A 908 58.20 45.52 -42.48
C ASN A 908 59.29 46.32 -43.20
N THR A 909 59.35 47.63 -42.97
CA THR A 909 60.30 48.54 -43.63
C THR A 909 61.76 48.37 -43.16
N GLN A 910 62.02 47.52 -42.15
CA GLN A 910 63.37 47.22 -41.66
C GLN A 910 64.02 46.01 -42.32
N GLU A 911 63.28 45.18 -43.07
CA GLU A 911 63.87 44.08 -43.84
C GLU A 911 64.56 44.59 -45.11
N GLN A 912 65.84 44.26 -45.26
CA GLN A 912 66.55 44.46 -46.52
C GLN A 912 66.17 43.34 -47.50
N ILE A 913 65.59 43.75 -48.63
CA ILE A 913 65.34 42.88 -49.78
C ILE A 913 66.44 43.17 -50.80
N ASP A 914 67.19 42.15 -51.22
CA ASP A 914 68.33 42.34 -52.13
C ASP A 914 67.89 43.06 -53.44
N GLY A 915 68.45 44.24 -53.68
CA GLY A 915 68.14 45.11 -54.83
C GLY A 915 66.95 46.07 -54.67
N LEU A 916 66.19 45.99 -53.57
CA LEU A 916 64.98 46.80 -53.31
C LEU A 916 64.97 47.43 -51.91
N ARG A 917 64.75 48.74 -51.84
CA ARG A 917 64.52 49.47 -50.59
C ARG A 917 63.05 49.84 -50.47
N VAL A 918 62.40 49.43 -49.38
CA VAL A 918 61.03 49.84 -49.03
C VAL A 918 61.06 51.21 -48.36
N VAL A 919 60.16 52.11 -48.73
CA VAL A 919 59.96 53.43 -48.10
C VAL A 919 58.48 53.68 -47.84
N GLU A 920 58.16 54.36 -46.74
CA GLU A 920 56.78 54.72 -46.41
C GLU A 920 56.42 56.09 -47.00
N LEU A 921 55.28 56.17 -47.68
CA LEU A 921 54.87 57.39 -48.37
C LEU A 921 54.29 58.39 -47.37
N ALA A 922 54.55 59.68 -47.62
CA ALA A 922 54.10 60.74 -46.73
C ALA A 922 52.57 60.67 -46.51
N ASN A 923 52.15 61.01 -45.30
CA ASN A 923 50.75 61.03 -44.84
C ASN A 923 50.10 59.63 -44.70
N GLY A 924 50.86 58.54 -44.62
CA GLY A 924 50.33 57.18 -44.42
C GLY A 924 49.58 56.62 -45.64
N THR A 925 49.89 57.12 -46.84
CA THR A 925 49.18 56.77 -48.08
C THR A 925 49.70 55.51 -48.78
N GLY A 926 50.48 54.69 -48.06
CA GLY A 926 50.99 53.39 -48.50
C GLY A 926 52.52 53.33 -48.63
N TYR A 927 53.01 52.34 -49.37
CA TYR A 927 54.44 52.06 -49.53
C TYR A 927 54.95 52.32 -50.94
N GLY A 928 56.20 52.75 -51.04
CA GLY A 928 56.96 52.87 -52.28
C GLY A 928 58.18 51.95 -52.26
N PHE A 929 58.62 51.55 -53.45
CA PHE A 929 59.80 50.72 -53.63
C PHE A 929 60.83 51.45 -54.49
N VAL A 930 62.04 51.61 -53.94
CA VAL A 930 63.18 52.21 -54.63
C VAL A 930 64.09 51.09 -55.12
N ILE A 931 64.30 51.05 -56.43
CA ILE A 931 65.18 50.08 -57.08
C ILE A 931 66.63 50.53 -56.86
N GLN A 932 67.44 49.68 -56.23
CA GLN A 932 68.84 50.00 -55.91
C GLN A 932 69.81 49.56 -57.01
N ASP A 933 69.51 48.48 -57.73
CA ASP A 933 70.31 47.96 -58.85
C ASP A 933 69.57 47.99 -60.19
N ALA A 934 70.28 48.26 -61.29
CA ALA A 934 69.69 48.48 -62.61
C ALA A 934 69.22 47.19 -63.35
N ASP A 935 69.53 46.00 -62.84
CA ASP A 935 69.34 44.71 -63.52
C ASP A 935 68.23 43.84 -62.89
N ILE A 936 67.06 44.44 -62.63
CA ILE A 936 65.93 43.74 -61.97
C ILE A 936 64.84 43.22 -62.92
N MET A 937 65.00 43.38 -64.23
CA MET A 937 64.05 42.88 -65.22
C MET A 937 63.93 41.35 -65.18
N ASN A 938 62.71 40.82 -65.29
CA ASN A 938 62.40 39.39 -65.14
C ASN A 938 62.81 38.77 -63.79
N ARG A 939 63.13 39.57 -62.77
CA ARG A 939 63.34 39.07 -61.41
C ARG A 939 62.02 38.99 -60.65
N THR A 940 62.02 38.06 -59.69
CA THR A 940 60.91 37.79 -58.79
C THR A 940 61.37 38.09 -57.38
N PHE A 941 60.65 38.96 -56.68
CA PHE A 941 60.94 39.36 -55.31
C PHE A 941 59.87 38.83 -54.38
N ARG A 942 60.25 38.28 -53.22
CA ARG A 942 59.33 37.93 -52.13
C ARG A 942 59.38 39.03 -51.08
N ILE A 943 58.21 39.52 -50.69
CA ILE A 943 58.06 40.62 -49.74
C ILE A 943 57.10 40.15 -48.65
N PRO A 944 57.54 39.94 -47.40
CA PRO A 944 56.64 39.54 -46.32
C PRO A 944 55.71 40.71 -45.98
N ILE A 945 54.41 40.43 -45.98
CA ILE A 945 53.35 41.39 -45.66
C ILE A 945 52.47 40.88 -44.52
N ARG A 946 51.95 41.79 -43.69
CA ARG A 946 50.86 41.50 -42.74
C ARG A 946 49.59 42.21 -43.20
N VAL A 947 48.52 41.45 -43.39
CA VAL A 947 47.23 41.93 -43.87
C VAL A 947 46.22 41.90 -42.72
N LYS A 948 45.50 43.01 -42.53
CA LYS A 948 44.39 43.15 -41.61
C LYS A 948 43.09 43.24 -42.42
N THR A 949 42.09 42.48 -42.02
CA THR A 949 40.75 42.46 -42.63
C THR A 949 39.70 42.61 -41.54
N TYR A 950 38.48 43.01 -41.91
CA TYR A 950 37.33 42.97 -41.03
C TYR A 950 36.14 42.27 -41.67
N VAL A 951 35.31 41.67 -40.82
CA VAL A 951 34.04 41.02 -41.18
C VAL A 951 32.86 41.89 -40.74
N SER A 952 32.96 42.46 -39.53
CA SER A 952 32.01 43.42 -38.96
C SER A 952 32.76 44.53 -38.23
N MET A 953 32.06 45.61 -37.80
CA MET A 953 32.68 46.83 -37.25
C MET A 953 33.64 46.64 -36.05
N ASN A 954 33.66 45.47 -35.39
CA ASN A 954 34.51 45.18 -34.24
C ASN A 954 35.32 43.86 -34.38
N GLU A 955 35.26 43.18 -35.52
CA GLU A 955 35.88 41.86 -35.70
C GLU A 955 36.96 41.90 -36.79
N PHE A 956 38.22 41.82 -36.36
CA PHE A 956 39.40 41.88 -37.23
C PHE A 956 40.11 40.52 -37.28
N LYS A 957 40.42 40.05 -38.49
CA LYS A 957 41.31 38.90 -38.72
C LYS A 957 42.65 39.41 -39.29
N TYR A 958 43.74 38.76 -38.90
CA TYR A 958 45.11 39.13 -39.27
C TYR A 958 45.79 37.95 -39.96
N TYR A 959 46.59 38.25 -40.98
CA TYR A 959 47.25 37.26 -41.81
C TYR A 959 48.67 37.71 -42.18
N THR A 960 49.59 36.77 -42.34
CA THR A 960 50.90 36.98 -42.95
C THR A 960 50.94 36.32 -44.32
N ALA A 961 51.62 36.91 -45.30
CA ALA A 961 51.79 36.34 -46.64
C ALA A 961 53.11 36.77 -47.28
N ASP A 962 53.63 35.96 -48.20
CA ASP A 962 54.74 36.33 -49.08
C ASP A 962 54.18 36.94 -50.36
N LEU A 963 54.34 38.25 -50.54
CA LEU A 963 53.97 38.93 -51.78
C LEU A 963 55.08 38.73 -52.82
N THR A 964 54.81 37.86 -53.79
CA THR A 964 55.68 37.60 -54.93
C THR A 964 55.44 38.65 -56.02
N VAL A 965 56.44 39.49 -56.30
CA VAL A 965 56.40 40.57 -57.31
C VAL A 965 57.30 40.21 -58.50
N TYR A 966 56.71 40.05 -59.69
CA TYR A 966 57.42 39.82 -60.95
C TYR A 966 57.39 41.07 -61.82
N MET A 967 58.58 41.53 -62.27
CA MET A 967 58.75 42.75 -63.05
C MET A 967 58.91 42.46 -64.55
N ALA A 968 57.95 42.90 -65.36
CA ALA A 968 57.96 42.78 -66.82
C ALA A 968 57.90 44.15 -67.52
N GLU A 969 58.51 44.25 -68.70
CA GLU A 969 58.47 45.44 -69.55
C GLU A 969 57.14 45.51 -70.32
N TRP A 970 56.40 46.61 -70.20
CA TRP A 970 55.16 46.84 -70.95
C TRP A 970 55.35 47.95 -72.00
N THR A 971 54.50 47.98 -73.01
CA THR A 971 54.66 48.92 -74.14
C THR A 971 54.53 50.37 -73.69
N ASN A 972 55.37 51.24 -74.26
CA ASN A 972 55.50 52.68 -73.98
C ASN A 972 56.26 53.08 -72.70
N GLY A 973 57.07 52.19 -72.12
CA GLY A 973 57.99 52.55 -71.01
C GLY A 973 57.37 52.50 -69.62
N THR A 974 56.12 52.01 -69.52
CA THR A 974 55.49 51.58 -68.27
C THR A 974 55.94 50.16 -67.93
N PHE A 975 56.10 49.84 -66.65
CA PHE A 975 56.47 48.51 -66.19
C PHE A 975 55.22 47.82 -65.63
N LEU A 976 55.09 46.52 -65.84
CA LEU A 976 54.03 45.73 -65.22
C LEU A 976 54.61 44.92 -64.07
N ALA A 977 54.18 45.23 -62.85
CA ALA A 977 54.43 44.44 -61.66
C ALA A 977 53.27 43.46 -61.49
N GLN A 978 53.48 42.17 -61.76
CA GLN A 978 52.48 41.15 -61.41
C GLN A 978 52.73 40.69 -59.99
N CYS A 979 51.71 40.80 -59.14
CA CYS A 979 51.83 40.51 -57.71
C CYS A 979 50.88 39.38 -57.32
N LYS A 980 51.43 38.35 -56.68
CA LYS A 980 50.68 37.21 -56.16
C LYS A 980 51.08 37.00 -54.71
N ALA A 981 50.11 36.97 -53.80
CA ALA A 981 50.37 36.53 -52.44
C ALA A 981 50.41 35.00 -52.40
N GLU A 982 51.46 34.46 -51.81
CA GLU A 982 51.67 33.05 -51.57
C GLU A 982 51.93 32.82 -50.07
N ASP A 983 51.91 31.56 -49.63
CA ASP A 983 52.21 31.18 -48.24
C ASP A 983 51.37 31.94 -47.17
N ILE A 984 50.09 32.23 -47.49
CA ILE A 984 49.16 32.97 -46.62
C ILE A 984 48.85 32.13 -45.36
N GLN A 985 49.14 32.69 -44.18
CA GLN A 985 48.87 32.07 -42.88
C GLN A 985 48.10 33.03 -41.98
N ARG A 986 47.23 32.49 -41.11
CA ARG A 986 46.58 33.28 -40.05
C ARG A 986 47.64 33.72 -39.03
N ALA A 987 47.55 34.96 -38.59
CA ALA A 987 48.47 35.57 -37.65
C ALA A 987 47.74 36.11 -36.41
N ASP A 988 48.46 36.20 -35.30
CA ASP A 988 48.01 36.97 -34.14
C ASP A 988 47.99 38.49 -34.47
N PRO A 989 47.13 39.29 -33.78
CA PRO A 989 47.01 40.74 -33.97
C PRO A 989 48.32 41.53 -34.07
#